data_AF-A0A8C6VP24-F1
#
_entry.id   AF-A0A8C6VP24-F1
#
_cell.length_a   1.000
_cell.length_b   1.000
_cell.length_c   1.000
_cell.angle_alpha   90.00
_cell.angle_beta   90.00
_cell.angle_gamma   90.00
#
_symmetry.space_group_name_H-M   'P 1'
#
loop_
_entity.id
_entity.type
_entity.pdbx_description
1 polymer ?
#
loop_
_entity_poly.entity_id
_entity_poly.type
_entity_poly.pdbx_seq_one_letter_code
_entity_poly.pdbx_strand_id
1 'polypeptide(L)'
;MEETDREAVATAVQRVAGMLQRPDQLDKVEQYRRREGRKKASVEARLKAAIQSQLDGVRTGLSQLHTALHDVKDIQHSLVDVNKDWRQSINTIESLKDVKDAVVQHSQLAAAVENLKNIFSVPEIVQETQDLIEQGQLLQAHRKLMDLECSRDDLMYEQYRMDSKNTHDMNLIDNYFGDMQKLSEELAKQLWMVIQRSLVTVRRDPTLLVSVVRIIEREEKIDRRMLDRKKQTGFIPPGRPKKWKEKMFNVLDRTVITRIEGTQADTRESDKMWLVRHLEIIRKYVLDDLLVAKNLMDQCFPPHYEIFKRLLCMYHQALSLRMQDLASEDLEANEIVSLLTWILNTYKSEEMMGNLELAPELDVNFLQPLLSQDVVNELLSTYMSTLTSNIIGWLRKALETDKKDWLKENEPEADQDGYYQTTLPAIVFQMFEQNLQVATQISEDLKIKVLHLCLQQMSSFLNRYKEEAHLYKEEHLRNRQYHPCYVQYMVAIINNCQTFKESIISLKKKYLPPMMEEMLISSHACIDAVLDDIAKEGCSSLLDEVFIDLEPHLSELMTKKWLGASNAVDTICVTVEDYFNDFARIKKPCKKKMTVECHRRVVMEYIKAIMLKRITFKNAEERKEGAERMNREAKQFRFLFKKLAAGSGEDTEGLCDVIEAIAEVFKLTDPSLLYLEISTLVSKHPDIRDDHIAALLTMRGDASREMKQTIIETLDKGPSQPNPNYVPLFKEIIVPTLTVPKLLK
;
A
#
# COMPACT_ATOMS: atom_id res chain seq x y z
N MET A 1 -29.66 29.46 61.41
CA MET A 1 -31.10 29.77 61.31
C MET A 1 -31.34 31.27 61.25
N GLU A 2 -30.70 32.10 62.09
CA GLU A 2 -30.89 33.56 62.05
C GLU A 2 -30.41 34.23 60.74
N GLU A 3 -29.34 33.73 60.13
CA GLU A 3 -28.79 34.30 58.88
C GLU A 3 -29.67 33.98 57.67
N THR A 4 -30.16 32.74 57.58
CA THR A 4 -31.12 32.29 56.56
C THR A 4 -32.49 32.96 56.69
N ASP A 5 -32.93 33.25 57.92
CA ASP A 5 -34.18 33.99 58.17
C ASP A 5 -34.04 35.45 57.72
N ARG A 6 -32.90 36.10 58.00
CA ARG A 6 -32.64 37.47 57.52
C ARG A 6 -32.64 37.54 56.00
N GLU A 7 -32.02 36.59 55.33
CA GLU A 7 -31.93 36.54 53.86
C GLU A 7 -33.31 36.26 53.21
N ALA A 8 -34.10 35.36 53.80
CA ALA A 8 -35.47 35.08 53.39
C ALA A 8 -36.39 36.30 53.57
N VAL A 9 -36.24 37.03 54.69
CA VAL A 9 -36.98 38.27 54.95
C VAL A 9 -36.57 39.37 53.96
N ALA A 10 -35.27 39.56 53.71
CA ALA A 10 -34.79 40.56 52.75
C ALA A 10 -35.32 40.29 51.33
N THR A 11 -35.34 39.02 50.91
CA THR A 11 -35.87 38.58 49.61
C THR A 11 -37.39 38.76 49.54
N ALA A 12 -38.11 38.44 50.62
CA ALA A 12 -39.55 38.67 50.71
C ALA A 12 -39.90 40.15 50.63
N VAL A 13 -39.12 41.02 51.29
CA VAL A 13 -39.29 42.48 51.24
C VAL A 13 -39.07 43.00 49.82
N GLN A 14 -37.99 42.60 49.13
CA GLN A 14 -37.78 42.97 47.72
C GLN A 14 -38.94 42.51 46.82
N ARG A 15 -39.44 41.29 47.04
CA ARG A 15 -40.55 40.72 46.27
C ARG A 15 -41.86 41.47 46.49
N VAL A 16 -42.17 41.87 47.73
CA VAL A 16 -43.36 42.67 48.05
C VAL A 16 -43.22 44.08 47.47
N ALA A 17 -42.05 44.70 47.57
CA ALA A 17 -41.77 46.00 46.97
C ALA A 17 -41.95 45.97 45.44
N GLY A 18 -41.54 44.88 44.77
CA GLY A 18 -41.78 44.68 43.34
C GLY A 18 -43.26 44.48 42.95
N MET A 19 -44.12 44.09 43.88
CA MET A 19 -45.55 43.83 43.62
C MET A 19 -46.44 45.06 43.83
N LEU A 20 -45.96 46.10 44.52
CA LEU A 20 -46.74 47.29 44.92
C LEU A 20 -46.00 48.57 44.50
N GLN A 21 -45.81 48.76 43.20
CA GLN A 21 -45.05 49.91 42.67
C GLN A 21 -45.90 51.16 42.41
N ARG A 22 -47.23 51.04 42.38
CA ARG A 22 -48.15 52.17 42.15
C ARG A 22 -49.32 52.16 43.16
N PRO A 23 -49.86 53.34 43.56
CA PRO A 23 -50.84 53.43 44.65
C PRO A 23 -52.15 52.66 44.42
N ASP A 24 -52.60 52.56 43.17
CA ASP A 24 -53.78 51.81 42.71
C ASP A 24 -53.65 50.29 42.90
N GLN A 25 -52.44 49.78 43.17
CA GLN A 25 -52.18 48.35 43.39
C GLN A 25 -52.43 47.92 44.84
N LEU A 26 -52.65 48.87 45.76
CA LEU A 26 -52.97 48.58 47.16
C LEU A 26 -54.31 47.84 47.31
N ASP A 27 -55.27 48.07 46.42
CA ASP A 27 -56.57 47.36 46.40
C ASP A 27 -56.39 45.84 46.19
N LYS A 28 -55.27 45.41 45.59
CA LYS A 28 -54.96 43.99 45.32
C LYS A 28 -54.19 43.30 46.44
N VAL A 29 -53.80 44.02 47.51
CA VAL A 29 -53.02 43.46 48.64
C VAL A 29 -53.76 42.31 49.31
N GLU A 30 -55.07 42.41 49.48
CA GLU A 30 -55.86 41.35 50.11
C GLU A 30 -55.83 40.06 49.27
N GLN A 31 -55.84 40.18 47.95
CA GLN A 31 -55.73 39.07 47.02
C GLN A 31 -54.34 38.43 47.07
N TYR A 32 -53.27 39.22 47.13
CA TYR A 32 -51.90 38.72 47.29
C TYR A 32 -51.68 38.04 48.65
N ARG A 33 -52.25 38.60 49.74
CA ARG A 33 -52.21 37.99 51.06
C ARG A 33 -52.93 36.63 51.08
N ARG A 34 -54.08 36.51 50.42
CA ARG A 34 -54.77 35.22 50.25
C ARG A 34 -53.95 34.24 49.43
N ARG A 35 -53.27 34.69 48.36
CA ARG A 35 -52.40 33.85 47.53
C ARG A 35 -51.18 33.32 48.30
N GLU A 36 -50.46 34.18 49.02
CA GLU A 36 -49.31 33.77 49.83
C GLU A 36 -49.75 32.94 51.04
N GLY A 37 -50.92 33.23 51.64
CA GLY A 37 -51.52 32.38 52.66
C GLY A 37 -51.81 30.95 52.17
N ARG A 38 -52.35 30.80 50.95
CA ARG A 38 -52.55 29.48 50.32
C ARG A 38 -51.23 28.77 50.03
N LYS A 39 -50.20 29.49 49.55
CA LYS A 39 -48.87 28.91 49.32
C LYS A 39 -48.23 28.45 50.63
N LYS A 40 -48.30 29.26 51.68
CA LYS A 40 -47.82 28.89 53.03
C LYS A 40 -48.53 27.63 53.53
N ALA A 41 -49.86 27.59 53.46
CA ALA A 41 -50.64 26.41 53.87
C ALA A 41 -50.27 25.15 53.05
N SER A 42 -50.03 25.29 51.74
CA SER A 42 -49.57 24.17 50.89
C SER A 42 -48.17 23.68 51.26
N VAL A 43 -47.24 24.59 51.57
CA VAL A 43 -45.89 24.23 52.00
C VAL A 43 -45.92 23.59 53.39
N GLU A 44 -46.69 24.13 54.34
CA GLU A 44 -46.87 23.55 55.66
C GLU A 44 -47.50 22.16 55.61
N ALA A 45 -48.49 21.94 54.74
CA ALA A 45 -49.11 20.62 54.54
C ALA A 45 -48.09 19.61 53.98
N ARG A 46 -47.28 20.01 52.99
CA ARG A 46 -46.21 19.16 52.45
C ARG A 46 -45.12 18.86 53.48
N LEU A 47 -44.74 19.85 54.28
CA LEU A 47 -43.74 19.69 55.34
C LEU A 47 -44.25 18.74 56.43
N LYS A 48 -45.50 18.89 56.86
CA LYS A 48 -46.15 17.98 57.83
C LYS A 48 -46.21 16.55 57.30
N ALA A 49 -46.61 16.36 56.04
CA ALA A 49 -46.63 15.03 55.42
C ALA A 49 -45.23 14.41 55.34
N ALA A 50 -44.21 15.20 54.96
CA ALA A 50 -42.83 14.74 54.90
C ALA A 50 -42.26 14.37 56.28
N ILE A 51 -42.50 15.22 57.29
CA ILE A 51 -42.07 14.95 58.68
C ILE A 51 -42.79 13.71 59.23
N GLN A 52 -44.10 13.57 58.98
CA GLN A 52 -44.86 12.40 59.41
C GLN A 52 -44.31 11.12 58.75
N SER A 53 -44.03 11.15 57.45
CA SER A 53 -43.43 10.01 56.75
C SER A 53 -42.05 9.63 57.29
N GLN A 54 -41.21 10.61 57.65
CA GLN A 54 -39.90 10.35 58.25
C GLN A 54 -40.04 9.79 59.67
N LEU A 55 -40.96 10.32 60.48
CA LEU A 55 -41.24 9.82 61.82
C LEU A 55 -41.79 8.38 61.79
N ASP A 56 -42.70 8.08 60.87
CA ASP A 56 -43.25 6.75 60.70
C ASP A 56 -42.18 5.76 60.20
N GLY A 57 -41.28 6.22 59.32
CA GLY A 57 -40.10 5.45 58.89
C GLY A 57 -39.16 5.13 60.06
N VAL A 58 -38.82 6.13 60.89
CA VAL A 58 -37.96 5.95 62.07
C VAL A 58 -38.63 5.04 63.11
N ARG A 59 -39.92 5.23 63.37
CA ARG A 59 -40.69 4.39 64.30
C ARG A 59 -40.74 2.94 63.83
N THR A 60 -40.98 2.71 62.55
CA THR A 60 -40.99 1.36 61.96
C THR A 60 -39.61 0.73 62.04
N GLY A 61 -38.56 1.49 61.69
CA GLY A 61 -37.17 1.02 61.79
C GLY A 61 -36.75 0.66 63.22
N LEU A 62 -37.12 1.47 64.22
CA LEU A 62 -36.88 1.17 65.63
C LEU A 62 -37.64 -0.07 66.10
N SER A 63 -38.90 -0.22 65.69
CA SER A 63 -39.69 -1.40 66.03
C SER A 63 -39.05 -2.67 65.43
N GLN A 64 -38.62 -2.62 64.17
CA GLN A 64 -37.96 -3.73 63.49
C GLN A 64 -36.62 -4.09 64.15
N LEU A 65 -35.83 -3.09 64.55
CA LEU A 65 -34.59 -3.30 65.30
C LEU A 65 -34.84 -3.96 66.66
N HIS A 66 -35.91 -3.56 67.35
CA HIS A 66 -36.26 -4.15 68.64
C HIS A 66 -36.70 -5.61 68.48
N THR A 67 -37.54 -5.90 67.48
CA THR A 67 -37.94 -7.29 67.15
C THR A 67 -36.72 -8.13 66.78
N ALA A 68 -35.85 -7.64 65.89
CA ALA A 68 -34.64 -8.38 65.50
C ALA A 68 -33.71 -8.68 66.68
N LEU A 69 -33.58 -7.76 67.63
CA LEU A 69 -32.79 -7.98 68.84
C LEU A 69 -33.42 -9.02 69.77
N HIS A 70 -34.75 -9.10 69.82
CA HIS A 70 -35.44 -10.15 70.55
C HIS A 70 -35.26 -11.51 69.86
N ASP A 71 -35.47 -11.57 68.54
CA ASP A 71 -35.31 -12.78 67.74
C ASP A 71 -33.89 -13.35 67.86
N VAL A 72 -32.86 -12.49 67.83
CA VAL A 72 -31.46 -12.91 68.02
C VAL A 72 -31.24 -13.52 69.39
N LYS A 73 -31.83 -12.96 70.45
CA LYS A 73 -31.73 -13.54 71.80
C LYS A 73 -32.44 -14.89 71.87
N ASP A 74 -33.59 -15.03 71.25
CA ASP A 74 -34.35 -16.28 71.24
C ASP A 74 -33.63 -17.37 70.44
N ILE A 75 -33.04 -17.02 69.30
CA ILE A 75 -32.16 -17.90 68.52
C ILE A 75 -30.94 -18.32 69.36
N GLN A 76 -30.34 -17.40 70.12
CA GLN A 76 -29.19 -17.71 70.96
C GLN A 76 -29.55 -18.70 72.08
N HIS A 77 -30.71 -18.54 72.72
CA HIS A 77 -31.20 -19.52 73.71
C HIS A 77 -31.49 -20.87 73.05
N SER A 78 -32.17 -20.87 71.90
CA SER A 78 -32.47 -22.10 71.14
C SER A 78 -31.18 -22.84 70.74
N LEU A 79 -30.12 -22.12 70.37
CA LEU A 79 -28.80 -22.70 70.06
C LEU A 79 -28.13 -23.32 71.29
N VAL A 80 -28.28 -22.71 72.46
CA VAL A 80 -27.77 -23.27 73.73
C VAL A 80 -28.51 -24.56 74.07
N ASP A 81 -29.84 -24.58 73.91
CA ASP A 81 -30.66 -25.76 74.14
C ASP A 81 -30.32 -26.88 73.15
N VAL A 82 -30.21 -26.58 71.86
CA VAL A 82 -29.77 -27.56 70.83
C VAL A 82 -28.38 -28.11 71.15
N ASN A 83 -27.43 -27.28 71.58
CA ASN A 83 -26.10 -27.74 71.96
C ASN A 83 -26.12 -28.64 73.21
N LYS A 84 -27.01 -28.37 74.17
CA LYS A 84 -27.23 -29.20 75.35
C LYS A 84 -27.83 -30.55 74.96
N ASP A 85 -28.86 -30.55 74.11
CA ASP A 85 -29.50 -31.76 73.59
C ASP A 85 -28.54 -32.59 72.75
N TRP A 86 -27.68 -31.94 71.95
CA TRP A 86 -26.65 -32.61 71.15
C TRP A 86 -25.60 -33.30 72.03
N ARG A 87 -25.17 -32.64 73.12
CA ARG A 87 -24.27 -33.26 74.11
C ARG A 87 -24.90 -34.44 74.84
N GLN A 88 -26.20 -34.37 75.16
CA GLN A 88 -26.93 -35.52 75.70
C GLN A 88 -27.11 -36.64 74.67
N SER A 89 -27.27 -36.27 73.39
CA SER A 89 -27.37 -37.21 72.28
C SER A 89 -26.07 -37.96 72.02
N ILE A 90 -24.89 -37.36 72.27
CA ILE A 90 -23.59 -38.06 72.16
C ILE A 90 -23.53 -39.27 73.10
N ASN A 91 -24.01 -39.15 74.34
CA ASN A 91 -24.05 -40.26 75.30
C ASN A 91 -25.01 -41.38 74.85
N THR A 92 -26.04 -41.06 74.05
CA THR A 92 -26.93 -42.05 73.43
C THR A 92 -26.40 -42.60 72.10
N ILE A 93 -25.51 -41.88 71.40
CA ILE A 93 -24.82 -42.39 70.21
C ILE A 93 -23.82 -43.50 70.59
N GLU A 94 -23.16 -43.40 71.75
CA GLU A 94 -22.31 -44.48 72.26
C GLU A 94 -23.10 -45.77 72.54
N SER A 95 -24.33 -45.67 73.07
CA SER A 95 -25.20 -46.84 73.29
C SER A 95 -25.83 -47.41 72.02
N LEU A 96 -25.81 -46.66 70.91
CA LEU A 96 -26.28 -47.08 69.58
C LEU A 96 -25.18 -47.69 68.71
N LYS A 97 -23.97 -47.90 69.23
CA LYS A 97 -22.86 -48.51 68.49
C LYS A 97 -23.24 -49.89 67.91
N ASP A 98 -23.92 -50.72 68.70
CA ASP A 98 -24.37 -52.05 68.25
C ASP A 98 -25.41 -51.95 67.13
N VAL A 99 -26.30 -50.95 67.16
CA VAL A 99 -27.28 -50.68 66.10
C VAL A 99 -26.57 -50.19 64.83
N LYS A 100 -25.56 -49.32 64.96
CA LYS A 100 -24.74 -48.87 63.84
C LYS A 100 -24.01 -50.04 63.20
N ASP A 101 -23.40 -50.92 63.98
CA ASP A 101 -22.67 -52.09 63.49
C ASP A 101 -23.63 -53.08 62.79
N ALA A 102 -24.83 -53.29 63.35
CA ALA A 102 -25.88 -54.09 62.70
C ALA A 102 -26.41 -53.46 61.41
N VAL A 103 -26.57 -52.13 61.35
CA VAL A 103 -26.97 -51.41 60.13
C VAL A 103 -25.88 -51.48 59.07
N VAL A 104 -24.60 -51.41 59.45
CA VAL A 104 -23.47 -51.60 58.53
C VAL A 104 -23.50 -53.01 57.96
N GLN A 105 -23.68 -54.05 58.79
CA GLN A 105 -23.81 -55.43 58.32
C GLN A 105 -25.02 -55.64 57.42
N HIS A 106 -26.17 -55.06 57.76
CA HIS A 106 -27.38 -55.14 56.93
C HIS A 106 -27.19 -54.41 55.59
N SER A 107 -26.59 -53.23 55.60
CA SER A 107 -26.24 -52.48 54.39
C SER A 107 -25.26 -53.26 53.50
N GLN A 108 -24.28 -53.94 54.09
CA GLN A 108 -23.33 -54.79 53.36
C GLN A 108 -24.03 -55.98 52.70
N LEU A 109 -24.89 -56.69 53.44
CA LEU A 109 -25.62 -57.84 52.92
C LEU A 109 -26.63 -57.41 51.84
N ALA A 110 -27.30 -56.28 52.02
CA ALA A 110 -28.20 -55.71 51.02
C ALA A 110 -27.45 -55.34 49.73
N ALA A 111 -26.31 -54.64 49.84
CA ALA A 111 -25.47 -54.31 48.70
C ALA A 111 -24.91 -55.57 48.01
N ALA A 112 -24.51 -56.59 48.77
CA ALA A 112 -24.03 -57.86 48.21
C ALA A 112 -25.14 -58.60 47.43
N VAL A 113 -26.36 -58.65 47.96
CA VAL A 113 -27.52 -59.29 47.32
C VAL A 113 -27.96 -58.54 46.05
N GLU A 114 -27.92 -57.21 46.08
CA GLU A 114 -28.26 -56.38 44.91
C GLU A 114 -27.19 -56.51 43.81
N ASN A 115 -25.91 -56.42 44.17
CA ASN A 115 -24.80 -56.56 43.22
C ASN A 115 -24.65 -57.99 42.67
N LEU A 116 -25.02 -59.03 43.42
CA LEU A 116 -24.99 -60.43 42.96
C LEU A 116 -25.81 -60.64 41.68
N LYS A 117 -26.97 -59.99 41.55
CA LYS A 117 -27.82 -60.09 40.35
C LYS A 117 -27.13 -59.46 39.12
N ASN A 118 -26.39 -58.38 39.33
CA ASN A 118 -25.70 -57.67 38.27
C ASN A 118 -24.44 -58.42 37.82
N ILE A 119 -23.70 -59.04 38.75
CA ILE A 119 -22.47 -59.80 38.48
C ILE A 119 -22.73 -60.97 37.50
N PHE A 120 -23.76 -61.80 37.70
CA PHE A 120 -24.02 -62.92 36.78
C PHE A 120 -24.42 -62.50 35.36
N SER A 121 -24.91 -61.27 35.18
CA SER A 121 -25.39 -60.76 33.90
C SER A 121 -24.31 -60.00 33.12
N VAL A 122 -23.12 -59.77 33.71
CA VAL A 122 -22.05 -58.95 33.09
C VAL A 122 -21.60 -59.49 31.73
N PRO A 123 -21.28 -60.79 31.54
CA PRO A 123 -20.79 -61.27 30.25
C PRO A 123 -21.82 -61.13 29.12
N GLU A 124 -23.11 -61.35 29.42
CA GLU A 124 -24.21 -61.19 28.46
C GLU A 124 -24.39 -59.73 28.06
N ILE A 125 -24.43 -58.82 29.05
CA ILE A 125 -24.56 -57.38 28.79
C ILE A 125 -23.34 -56.84 28.03
N VAL A 126 -22.13 -57.37 28.29
CA VAL A 126 -20.90 -57.01 27.55
C VAL A 126 -21.05 -57.38 26.07
N GLN A 127 -21.48 -58.62 25.76
CA GLN A 127 -21.69 -59.05 24.38
C GLN A 127 -22.79 -58.23 23.69
N GLU A 128 -23.94 -58.04 24.34
CA GLU A 128 -25.01 -57.23 23.78
C GLU A 128 -24.59 -55.77 23.54
N THR A 129 -23.73 -55.22 24.42
CA THR A 129 -23.20 -53.87 24.25
C THR A 129 -22.27 -53.79 23.05
N GLN A 130 -21.45 -54.81 22.82
CA GLN A 130 -20.59 -54.90 21.65
C GLN A 130 -21.42 -54.91 20.35
N ASP A 131 -22.45 -55.76 20.28
CA ASP A 131 -23.33 -55.86 19.11
C ASP A 131 -24.02 -54.51 18.81
N LEU A 132 -24.44 -53.78 19.85
CA LEU A 132 -25.04 -52.46 19.71
C LEU A 132 -24.05 -51.40 19.21
N ILE A 133 -22.77 -51.48 19.60
CA ILE A 133 -21.71 -50.61 19.07
C ILE A 133 -21.49 -50.90 17.58
N GLU A 134 -21.42 -52.17 17.19
CA GLU A 134 -21.24 -52.60 15.79
C GLU A 134 -22.42 -52.19 14.90
N GLN A 135 -23.64 -52.22 15.45
CA GLN A 135 -24.86 -51.76 14.76
C GLN A 135 -25.04 -50.24 14.73
N GLY A 136 -24.15 -49.46 15.37
CA GLY A 136 -24.23 -48.00 15.43
C GLY A 136 -25.33 -47.45 16.36
N GLN A 137 -25.90 -48.27 17.24
CA GLN A 137 -26.92 -47.85 18.22
C GLN A 137 -26.29 -47.26 19.48
N LEU A 138 -25.52 -46.17 19.29
CA LEU A 138 -24.57 -45.65 20.27
C LEU A 138 -25.19 -45.23 21.62
N LEU A 139 -26.42 -44.71 21.62
CA LEU A 139 -27.10 -44.30 22.88
C LEU A 139 -27.50 -45.49 23.75
N GLN A 140 -27.89 -46.61 23.13
CA GLN A 140 -28.27 -47.82 23.86
C GLN A 140 -27.02 -48.53 24.38
N ALA A 141 -25.98 -48.63 23.53
CA ALA A 141 -24.67 -49.11 23.93
C ALA A 141 -24.10 -48.30 25.11
N HIS A 142 -24.14 -46.96 25.04
CA HIS A 142 -23.68 -46.08 26.11
C HIS A 142 -24.43 -46.31 27.42
N ARG A 143 -25.75 -46.51 27.38
CA ARG A 143 -26.55 -46.78 28.57
C ARG A 143 -26.12 -48.08 29.24
N LYS A 144 -26.00 -49.18 28.48
CA LYS A 144 -25.57 -50.48 29.02
C LYS A 144 -24.15 -50.40 29.59
N LEU A 145 -23.23 -49.74 28.88
CA LEU A 145 -21.87 -49.51 29.38
C LEU A 145 -21.86 -48.70 30.68
N MET A 146 -22.68 -47.64 30.78
CA MET A 146 -22.79 -46.83 31.99
C MET A 146 -23.34 -47.64 33.17
N ASP A 147 -24.34 -48.49 32.96
CA ASP A 147 -24.91 -49.34 34.02
C ASP A 147 -23.86 -50.35 34.54
N LEU A 148 -23.02 -50.89 33.64
CA LEU A 148 -21.89 -51.75 34.00
C LEU A 148 -20.79 -50.96 34.76
N GLU A 149 -20.43 -49.77 34.28
CA GLU A 149 -19.43 -48.91 34.93
C GLU A 149 -19.89 -48.49 36.32
N CYS A 150 -21.15 -48.11 36.49
CA CYS A 150 -21.73 -47.79 37.80
C CYS A 150 -21.64 -48.98 38.75
N SER A 151 -21.99 -50.18 38.30
CA SER A 151 -21.91 -51.41 39.12
C SER A 151 -20.49 -51.69 39.59
N ARG A 152 -19.49 -51.54 38.71
CA ARG A 152 -18.06 -51.66 39.08
C ARG A 152 -17.65 -50.57 40.06
N ASP A 153 -17.97 -49.32 39.75
CA ASP A 153 -17.54 -48.16 40.52
C ASP A 153 -18.13 -48.17 41.95
N ASP A 154 -19.36 -48.64 42.12
CA ASP A 154 -20.01 -48.79 43.42
C ASP A 154 -19.41 -49.95 44.22
N LEU A 155 -19.12 -51.09 43.59
CA LEU A 155 -18.40 -52.20 44.23
C LEU A 155 -17.00 -51.79 44.69
N MET A 156 -16.25 -51.07 43.85
CA MET A 156 -14.94 -50.56 44.21
C MET A 156 -15.04 -49.51 45.32
N TYR A 157 -16.05 -48.65 45.31
CA TYR A 157 -16.22 -47.67 46.38
C TYR A 157 -16.57 -48.31 47.72
N GLU A 158 -17.45 -49.32 47.75
CA GLU A 158 -17.77 -50.05 48.98
C GLU A 158 -16.55 -50.79 49.53
N GLN A 159 -15.75 -51.42 48.65
CA GLN A 159 -14.49 -52.02 49.08
C GLN A 159 -13.53 -50.96 49.65
N TYR A 160 -13.48 -49.76 49.05
CA TYR A 160 -12.61 -48.67 49.51
C TYR A 160 -13.04 -48.16 50.89
N ARG A 161 -14.35 -48.11 51.17
CA ARG A 161 -14.90 -47.76 52.48
C ARG A 161 -14.58 -48.79 53.56
N MET A 162 -14.51 -50.07 53.19
CA MET A 162 -14.20 -51.16 54.09
C MET A 162 -12.71 -51.20 54.44
N ASP A 163 -11.86 -51.29 53.42
CA ASP A 163 -10.41 -51.27 53.58
C ASP A 163 -9.73 -50.62 52.37
N SER A 164 -9.38 -49.34 52.52
CA SER A 164 -8.68 -48.56 51.50
C SER A 164 -7.30 -49.14 51.13
N LYS A 165 -6.74 -50.05 51.93
CA LYS A 165 -5.41 -50.66 51.71
C LYS A 165 -5.49 -52.04 51.07
N ASN A 166 -6.68 -52.63 50.94
CA ASN A 166 -6.86 -53.96 50.36
C ASN A 166 -6.81 -53.89 48.83
N THR A 167 -5.58 -53.95 48.31
CA THR A 167 -5.30 -53.90 46.87
C THR A 167 -5.66 -55.19 46.14
N HIS A 168 -5.73 -56.33 46.83
CA HIS A 168 -6.05 -57.61 46.21
C HIS A 168 -7.49 -57.64 45.68
N ASP A 169 -8.46 -57.30 46.53
CA ASP A 169 -9.88 -57.29 46.17
C ASP A 169 -10.20 -56.20 45.15
N MET A 170 -9.53 -55.05 45.23
CA MET A 170 -9.63 -54.00 44.21
C MET A 170 -9.19 -54.49 42.84
N ASN A 171 -8.08 -55.23 42.78
CA ASN A 171 -7.57 -55.81 41.53
C ASN A 171 -8.46 -56.95 41.01
N LEU A 172 -9.11 -57.72 41.90
CA LEU A 172 -10.06 -58.75 41.48
C LEU A 172 -11.30 -58.14 40.80
N ILE A 173 -11.85 -57.05 41.38
CA ILE A 173 -12.97 -56.32 40.78
C ILE A 173 -12.54 -55.71 39.45
N ASP A 174 -11.37 -55.07 39.39
CA ASP A 174 -10.85 -54.47 38.15
C ASP A 174 -10.65 -55.51 37.04
N ASN A 175 -10.07 -56.66 37.35
CA ASN A 175 -9.87 -57.75 36.40
C ASN A 175 -11.19 -58.35 35.90
N TYR A 176 -12.17 -58.55 36.79
CA TYR A 176 -13.48 -59.10 36.42
C TYR A 176 -14.21 -58.19 35.41
N PHE A 177 -14.04 -56.88 35.58
CA PHE A 177 -14.64 -55.87 34.72
C PHE A 177 -13.70 -55.40 33.60
N GLY A 178 -12.59 -56.09 33.34
CA GLY A 178 -11.57 -55.66 32.37
C GLY A 178 -12.08 -55.49 30.94
N ASP A 179 -13.08 -56.28 30.51
CA ASP A 179 -13.66 -56.17 29.17
C ASP A 179 -14.50 -54.90 28.96
N MET A 180 -14.97 -54.24 30.03
CA MET A 180 -15.63 -52.93 29.90
C MET A 180 -14.69 -51.84 29.38
N GLN A 181 -13.40 -51.89 29.73
CA GLN A 181 -12.45 -50.91 29.24
C GLN A 181 -12.35 -50.98 27.71
N LYS A 182 -12.34 -52.20 27.14
CA LYS A 182 -12.36 -52.42 25.69
C LYS A 182 -13.64 -51.87 25.06
N LEU A 183 -14.82 -52.17 25.65
CA LEU A 183 -16.10 -51.62 25.18
C LEU A 183 -16.13 -50.08 25.22
N SER A 184 -15.60 -49.47 26.28
CA SER A 184 -15.51 -48.02 26.37
C SER A 184 -14.59 -47.43 25.30
N GLU A 185 -13.50 -48.13 24.94
CA GLU A 185 -12.60 -47.71 23.87
C GLU A 185 -13.21 -47.89 22.48
N GLU A 186 -13.93 -48.98 22.23
CA GLU A 186 -14.66 -49.22 20.99
C GLU A 186 -15.79 -48.23 20.77
N LEU A 187 -16.59 -47.95 21.81
CA LEU A 187 -17.60 -46.91 21.77
C LEU A 187 -16.93 -45.56 21.47
N ALA A 188 -15.85 -45.21 22.18
CA ALA A 188 -15.13 -43.96 21.93
C ALA A 188 -14.62 -43.86 20.49
N LYS A 189 -14.08 -44.95 19.91
CA LYS A 189 -13.66 -44.98 18.49
C LYS A 189 -14.81 -44.65 17.55
N GLN A 190 -16.01 -45.21 17.77
CA GLN A 190 -17.19 -44.89 16.97
C GLN A 190 -17.61 -43.43 17.13
N LEU A 191 -17.60 -42.89 18.37
CA LEU A 191 -17.87 -41.47 18.61
C LEU A 191 -16.91 -40.57 17.82
N TRP A 192 -15.60 -40.84 17.87
CA TRP A 192 -14.59 -40.04 17.17
C TRP A 192 -14.73 -40.13 15.66
N MET A 193 -15.07 -41.29 15.10
CA MET A 193 -15.33 -41.46 13.67
C MET A 193 -16.51 -40.60 13.20
N VAL A 194 -17.58 -40.52 13.99
CA VAL A 194 -18.73 -39.64 13.71
C VAL A 194 -18.33 -38.16 13.80
N ILE A 195 -17.54 -37.77 14.80
CA ILE A 195 -17.05 -36.39 14.97
C ILE A 195 -16.10 -35.97 13.82
N GLN A 196 -15.19 -36.85 13.40
CA GLN A 196 -14.31 -36.62 12.23
C GLN A 196 -15.09 -36.38 10.94
N ARG A 197 -16.26 -37.01 10.80
CA ARG A 197 -17.13 -36.86 9.63
C ARG A 197 -18.28 -35.90 9.89
N SER A 198 -18.25 -35.13 10.96
CA SER A 198 -19.40 -34.40 11.49
C SER A 198 -20.07 -33.45 10.48
N LEU A 199 -19.31 -32.76 9.62
CA LEU A 199 -19.83 -31.91 8.55
C LEU A 199 -20.59 -32.70 7.46
N VAL A 200 -20.17 -33.93 7.17
CA VAL A 200 -20.86 -34.83 6.23
C VAL A 200 -22.04 -35.51 6.92
N THR A 201 -21.86 -35.93 8.17
CA THR A 201 -22.87 -36.56 9.00
C THR A 201 -24.06 -35.62 9.18
N VAL A 202 -23.85 -34.35 9.51
CA VAL A 202 -24.95 -33.41 9.73
C VAL A 202 -25.77 -33.14 8.45
N ARG A 203 -25.16 -33.26 7.27
CA ARG A 203 -25.89 -33.15 5.99
C ARG A 203 -26.79 -34.37 5.71
N ARG A 204 -26.40 -35.56 6.19
CA ARG A 204 -27.10 -36.83 5.92
C ARG A 204 -28.06 -37.23 7.04
N ASP A 205 -27.58 -37.19 8.27
CA ASP A 205 -28.29 -37.56 9.48
C ASP A 205 -27.78 -36.74 10.69
N PRO A 206 -28.41 -35.58 10.98
CA PRO A 206 -28.11 -34.78 12.16
C PRO A 206 -28.34 -35.52 13.48
N THR A 207 -29.24 -36.51 13.52
CA THR A 207 -29.64 -37.19 14.77
C THR A 207 -28.52 -38.04 15.34
N LEU A 208 -27.66 -38.60 14.48
CA LEU A 208 -26.47 -39.32 14.87
C LEU A 208 -25.47 -38.40 15.59
N LEU A 209 -25.24 -37.18 15.06
CA LEU A 209 -24.36 -36.20 15.70
C LEU A 209 -24.91 -35.75 17.07
N VAL A 210 -26.21 -35.45 17.14
CA VAL A 210 -26.88 -35.13 18.41
C VAL A 210 -26.73 -36.27 19.43
N SER A 211 -26.85 -37.52 18.98
CA SER A 211 -26.67 -38.70 19.84
C SER A 211 -25.26 -38.77 20.42
N VAL A 212 -24.23 -38.51 19.63
CA VAL A 212 -22.83 -38.44 20.08
C VAL A 212 -22.63 -37.30 21.08
N VAL A 213 -23.13 -36.10 20.79
CA VAL A 213 -23.00 -34.94 21.69
C VAL A 213 -23.70 -35.19 23.02
N ARG A 214 -24.87 -35.85 23.02
CA ARG A 214 -25.60 -36.24 24.24
C ARG A 214 -24.80 -37.23 25.09
N ILE A 215 -24.11 -38.19 24.47
CA ILE A 215 -23.23 -39.13 25.18
C ILE A 215 -22.09 -38.36 25.85
N ILE A 216 -21.43 -37.46 25.12
CA ILE A 216 -20.34 -36.64 25.66
C ILE A 216 -20.81 -35.77 26.83
N GLU A 217 -21.97 -35.10 26.72
CA GLU A 217 -22.52 -34.27 27.79
C GLU A 217 -22.82 -35.10 29.06
N ARG A 218 -23.36 -36.31 28.89
CA ARG A 218 -23.62 -37.24 30.00
C ARG A 218 -22.33 -37.65 30.69
N GLU A 219 -21.30 -38.00 29.93
CA GLU A 219 -19.99 -38.39 30.45
C GLU A 219 -19.31 -37.26 31.23
N GLU A 220 -19.38 -36.02 30.73
CA GLU A 220 -18.88 -34.84 31.46
C GLU A 220 -19.64 -34.57 32.76
N LYS A 221 -20.95 -34.85 32.78
CA LYS A 221 -21.77 -34.74 34.00
C LYS A 221 -21.40 -35.83 35.01
N ILE A 222 -21.10 -37.05 34.56
CA ILE A 222 -20.60 -38.14 35.41
C ILE A 222 -19.23 -37.78 35.96
N ASP A 223 -18.30 -37.31 35.12
CA ASP A 223 -16.97 -36.88 35.53
C ASP A 223 -17.03 -35.79 36.62
N ARG A 224 -17.93 -34.80 36.47
CA ARG A 224 -18.13 -33.76 37.48
C ARG A 224 -18.62 -34.34 38.82
N ARG A 225 -19.61 -35.23 38.78
CA ARG A 225 -20.12 -35.92 39.99
C ARG A 225 -19.03 -36.73 40.68
N MET A 226 -18.20 -37.45 39.92
CA MET A 226 -17.11 -38.26 40.46
C MET A 226 -16.00 -37.39 41.07
N LEU A 227 -15.67 -36.25 40.45
CA LEU A 227 -14.72 -35.29 41.01
C LEU A 227 -15.23 -34.66 42.31
N ASP A 228 -16.52 -34.35 42.40
CA ASP A 228 -17.11 -33.84 43.63
C ASP A 228 -17.18 -34.91 44.72
N ARG A 229 -17.49 -36.17 44.37
CA ARG A 229 -17.38 -37.32 45.29
C ARG A 229 -15.95 -37.49 45.80
N LYS A 230 -14.94 -37.39 44.93
CA LYS A 230 -13.52 -37.47 45.32
C LYS A 230 -13.13 -36.43 46.36
N LYS A 231 -13.65 -35.19 46.26
CA LYS A 231 -13.40 -34.15 47.28
C LYS A 231 -13.95 -34.53 48.65
N GLN A 232 -15.06 -35.27 48.69
CA GLN A 232 -15.72 -35.70 49.93
C GLN A 232 -15.12 -37.00 50.49
N THR A 233 -14.76 -37.95 49.63
CA THR A 233 -14.46 -39.35 50.03
C THR A 233 -13.02 -39.77 49.78
N GLY A 234 -12.24 -39.00 49.00
CA GLY A 234 -10.88 -39.36 48.58
C GLY A 234 -10.80 -40.38 47.44
N PHE A 235 -11.90 -41.06 47.11
CA PHE A 235 -11.95 -42.12 46.09
C PHE A 235 -12.34 -41.58 44.71
N ILE A 236 -11.72 -42.12 43.67
CA ILE A 236 -12.13 -41.95 42.28
C ILE A 236 -11.99 -43.28 41.53
N PRO A 237 -12.99 -43.71 40.75
CA PRO A 237 -12.88 -44.94 39.97
C PRO A 237 -11.78 -44.89 38.92
N PRO A 238 -11.21 -46.05 38.52
CA PRO A 238 -10.21 -46.10 37.47
C PRO A 238 -10.78 -45.62 36.13
N GLY A 239 -9.99 -44.86 35.37
CA GLY A 239 -10.38 -44.29 34.07
C GLY A 239 -11.18 -42.98 34.13
N ARG A 240 -11.46 -42.43 35.33
CA ARG A 240 -12.16 -41.14 35.51
C ARG A 240 -11.20 -40.04 35.98
N PRO A 241 -11.35 -38.77 35.53
CA PRO A 241 -12.31 -38.31 34.52
C PRO A 241 -11.89 -38.69 33.09
N LYS A 242 -12.87 -39.01 32.24
CA LYS A 242 -12.63 -39.38 30.83
C LYS A 242 -12.32 -38.19 29.92
N LYS A 243 -12.85 -36.99 30.25
CA LYS A 243 -12.65 -35.72 29.53
C LYS A 243 -13.00 -35.80 28.04
N TRP A 244 -14.14 -36.40 27.71
CA TRP A 244 -14.55 -36.62 26.33
C TRP A 244 -14.88 -35.34 25.56
N LYS A 245 -15.29 -34.26 26.25
CA LYS A 245 -15.47 -32.95 25.62
C LYS A 245 -14.16 -32.36 25.10
N GLU A 246 -13.09 -32.46 25.89
CA GLU A 246 -11.74 -32.02 25.47
C GLU A 246 -11.26 -32.84 24.26
N LYS A 247 -11.42 -34.17 24.31
CA LYS A 247 -11.07 -35.07 23.20
C LYS A 247 -11.88 -34.77 21.93
N MET A 248 -13.18 -34.49 22.06
CA MET A 248 -14.03 -34.11 20.93
C MET A 248 -13.49 -32.88 20.21
N PHE A 249 -13.12 -31.82 20.95
CA PHE A 249 -12.55 -30.63 20.33
C PHE A 249 -11.18 -30.90 19.70
N ASN A 250 -10.33 -31.72 20.32
CA ASN A 250 -9.06 -32.12 19.71
C ASN A 250 -9.25 -32.92 18.42
N VAL A 251 -10.30 -33.74 18.33
CA VAL A 251 -10.64 -34.49 17.10
C VAL A 251 -11.16 -33.54 16.03
N LEU A 252 -12.02 -32.57 16.38
CA LEU A 252 -12.49 -31.55 15.44
C LEU A 252 -11.34 -30.70 14.91
N ASP A 253 -10.44 -30.25 15.77
CA ASP A 253 -9.27 -29.45 15.42
C ASP A 253 -8.37 -30.18 14.40
N ARG A 254 -8.01 -31.43 14.70
CA ARG A 254 -7.25 -32.29 13.77
C ARG A 254 -7.99 -32.51 12.45
N THR A 255 -9.30 -32.66 12.49
CA THR A 255 -10.11 -32.86 11.28
C THR A 255 -10.03 -31.64 10.37
N VAL A 256 -10.11 -30.44 10.92
CA VAL A 256 -9.98 -29.19 10.16
C VAL A 256 -8.59 -29.06 9.53
N ILE A 257 -7.52 -29.34 10.30
CA ILE A 257 -6.13 -29.30 9.82
C ILE A 257 -5.93 -30.29 8.66
N THR A 258 -6.24 -31.57 8.87
CA THR A 258 -6.09 -32.63 7.85
C THR A 258 -6.93 -32.33 6.61
N ARG A 259 -8.09 -31.69 6.78
CA ARG A 259 -8.95 -31.31 5.67
C ARG A 259 -8.33 -30.20 4.82
N ILE A 260 -7.72 -29.18 5.42
CA ILE A 260 -7.03 -28.10 4.71
C ILE A 260 -5.77 -28.65 4.03
N GLU A 261 -4.95 -29.44 4.72
CA GLU A 261 -3.75 -30.07 4.15
C GLU A 261 -4.11 -30.98 2.96
N GLY A 262 -5.16 -31.78 3.09
CA GLY A 262 -5.65 -32.69 2.06
C GLY A 262 -6.23 -32.01 0.80
N THR A 263 -6.33 -30.67 0.77
CA THR A 263 -6.77 -29.93 -0.42
C THR A 263 -5.67 -29.73 -1.47
N GLN A 264 -4.41 -30.01 -1.13
CA GLN A 264 -3.29 -29.90 -2.07
C GLN A 264 -3.30 -31.09 -3.04
N ALA A 265 -3.91 -30.88 -4.22
CA ALA A 265 -3.95 -31.90 -5.28
C ALA A 265 -2.73 -31.84 -6.21
N ASP A 266 -2.24 -30.62 -6.49
CA ASP A 266 -1.18 -30.36 -7.46
C ASP A 266 0.11 -29.91 -6.76
N THR A 267 1.27 -30.32 -7.27
CA THR A 267 2.59 -29.79 -6.88
C THR A 267 3.11 -28.79 -7.92
N ARG A 268 4.13 -28.00 -7.54
CA ARG A 268 4.80 -27.06 -8.45
C ARG A 268 5.32 -27.73 -9.73
N GLU A 269 5.76 -28.99 -9.68
CA GLU A 269 6.22 -29.70 -10.88
C GLU A 269 5.08 -30.11 -11.83
N SER A 270 3.87 -30.33 -11.28
CA SER A 270 2.72 -30.79 -12.05
C SER A 270 1.97 -29.67 -12.77
N ASP A 271 1.86 -28.49 -12.14
CA ASP A 271 1.17 -27.34 -12.72
C ASP A 271 1.78 -26.01 -12.24
N LYS A 272 2.02 -25.08 -13.17
CA LYS A 272 2.56 -23.74 -12.85
C LYS A 272 1.59 -22.88 -12.04
N MET A 273 0.29 -23.19 -12.08
CA MET A 273 -0.77 -22.50 -11.35
C MET A 273 -1.23 -23.28 -10.10
N TRP A 274 -0.42 -24.23 -9.62
CA TRP A 274 -0.75 -25.10 -8.47
C TRP A 274 -1.21 -24.27 -7.25
N LEU A 275 -0.50 -23.19 -6.92
CA LEU A 275 -0.80 -22.39 -5.72
C LEU A 275 -2.13 -21.64 -5.86
N VAL A 276 -2.40 -21.06 -7.03
CA VAL A 276 -3.69 -20.38 -7.30
C VAL A 276 -4.85 -21.36 -7.16
N ARG A 277 -4.72 -22.58 -7.71
CA ARG A 277 -5.75 -23.62 -7.57
C ARG A 277 -5.90 -24.08 -6.14
N HIS A 278 -4.79 -24.31 -5.44
CA HIS A 278 -4.80 -24.74 -4.05
C HIS A 278 -5.53 -23.73 -3.16
N LEU A 279 -5.21 -22.45 -3.28
CA LEU A 279 -5.85 -21.36 -2.54
C LEU A 279 -7.34 -21.22 -2.87
N GLU A 280 -7.72 -21.42 -4.13
CA GLU A 280 -9.13 -21.38 -4.57
C GLU A 280 -9.94 -22.57 -4.03
N ILE A 281 -9.35 -23.77 -3.99
CA ILE A 281 -9.96 -24.96 -3.39
C ILE A 281 -10.16 -24.76 -1.88
N ILE A 282 -9.15 -24.24 -1.18
CA ILE A 282 -9.23 -23.89 0.24
C ILE A 282 -10.38 -22.89 0.46
N ARG A 283 -10.43 -21.80 -0.32
CA ARG A 283 -11.46 -20.77 -0.21
C ARG A 283 -12.87 -21.38 -0.29
N LYS A 284 -13.13 -22.20 -1.31
CA LYS A 284 -14.44 -22.86 -1.52
C LYS A 284 -14.78 -23.82 -0.38
N TYR A 285 -13.86 -24.70 -0.02
CA TYR A 285 -14.14 -25.71 1.00
C TYR A 285 -14.37 -25.11 2.38
N VAL A 286 -13.55 -24.14 2.79
CA VAL A 286 -13.73 -23.50 4.09
C VAL A 286 -15.07 -22.75 4.14
N LEU A 287 -15.42 -22.02 3.09
CA LEU A 287 -16.71 -21.33 3.03
C LEU A 287 -17.87 -22.34 3.12
N ASP A 288 -17.87 -23.39 2.30
CA ASP A 288 -18.90 -24.42 2.30
C ASP A 288 -19.05 -25.11 3.67
N ASP A 289 -17.92 -25.40 4.33
CA ASP A 289 -17.90 -26.03 5.64
C ASP A 289 -18.46 -25.11 6.73
N LEU A 290 -18.10 -23.82 6.72
CA LEU A 290 -18.61 -22.83 7.66
C LEU A 290 -20.10 -22.59 7.47
N LEU A 291 -20.60 -22.57 6.23
CA LEU A 291 -22.04 -22.47 5.95
C LEU A 291 -22.81 -23.68 6.49
N VAL A 292 -22.27 -24.90 6.36
CA VAL A 292 -22.85 -26.10 6.97
C VAL A 292 -22.80 -26.03 8.49
N ALA A 293 -21.68 -25.59 9.04
CA ALA A 293 -21.51 -25.48 10.47
C ALA A 293 -22.56 -24.52 11.05
N LYS A 294 -22.75 -23.36 10.41
CA LYS A 294 -23.75 -22.37 10.81
C LYS A 294 -25.17 -22.90 10.67
N ASN A 295 -25.53 -23.41 9.50
CA ASN A 295 -26.93 -23.68 9.17
C ASN A 295 -27.44 -25.01 9.75
N LEU A 296 -26.57 -26.02 9.88
CA LEU A 296 -26.96 -27.38 10.26
C LEU A 296 -26.29 -27.83 11.57
N MET A 297 -24.99 -27.60 11.74
CA MET A 297 -24.26 -28.13 12.89
C MET A 297 -24.59 -27.39 14.18
N ASP A 298 -24.78 -26.08 14.16
CA ASP A 298 -25.02 -25.28 15.36
C ASP A 298 -26.23 -25.77 16.15
N GLN A 299 -27.30 -26.17 15.45
CA GLN A 299 -28.53 -26.74 16.03
C GLN A 299 -28.33 -28.11 16.70
N CYS A 300 -27.24 -28.82 16.40
CA CYS A 300 -26.94 -30.14 16.97
C CYS A 300 -26.24 -30.05 18.33
N PHE A 301 -25.71 -28.88 18.70
CA PHE A 301 -24.97 -28.67 19.94
C PHE A 301 -25.75 -27.79 20.92
N PRO A 302 -25.57 -27.97 22.25
CA PRO A 302 -26.08 -27.03 23.23
C PRO A 302 -25.49 -25.62 23.05
N PRO A 303 -26.24 -24.52 23.30
CA PRO A 303 -25.76 -23.14 23.07
C PRO A 303 -24.45 -22.79 23.79
N HIS A 304 -24.23 -23.35 24.97
CA HIS A 304 -23.02 -23.10 25.77
C HIS A 304 -21.73 -23.72 25.19
N TYR A 305 -21.82 -24.48 24.09
CA TYR A 305 -20.65 -24.96 23.35
C TYR A 305 -20.09 -23.90 22.40
N GLU A 306 -20.89 -22.91 21.97
CA GLU A 306 -20.51 -21.92 20.95
C GLU A 306 -19.81 -22.59 19.74
N ILE A 307 -20.38 -23.70 19.23
CA ILE A 307 -19.68 -24.62 18.33
C ILE A 307 -19.27 -23.93 17.02
N PHE A 308 -20.13 -23.09 16.46
CA PHE A 308 -19.83 -22.35 15.24
C PHE A 308 -18.60 -21.44 15.44
N LYS A 309 -18.61 -20.63 16.50
CA LYS A 309 -17.48 -19.75 16.85
C LYS A 309 -16.20 -20.53 17.12
N ARG A 310 -16.29 -21.69 17.77
CA ARG A 310 -15.12 -22.54 18.02
C ARG A 310 -14.56 -23.14 16.73
N LEU A 311 -15.41 -23.62 15.83
CA LEU A 311 -15.01 -24.08 14.49
C LEU A 311 -14.38 -22.97 13.68
N LEU A 312 -14.96 -21.78 13.70
CA LEU A 312 -14.41 -20.60 13.06
C LEU A 312 -12.98 -20.31 13.54
N CYS A 313 -12.74 -20.35 14.85
CA CYS A 313 -11.39 -20.22 15.41
C CYS A 313 -10.45 -21.35 14.94
N MET A 314 -10.91 -22.61 14.91
CA MET A 314 -10.11 -23.75 14.43
C MET A 314 -9.74 -23.60 12.95
N TYR A 315 -10.68 -23.22 12.08
CA TYR A 315 -10.41 -22.94 10.67
C TYR A 315 -9.45 -21.77 10.48
N HIS A 316 -9.62 -20.68 11.24
CA HIS A 316 -8.70 -19.55 11.19
C HIS A 316 -7.27 -19.95 11.59
N GLN A 317 -7.10 -20.71 12.68
CA GLN A 317 -5.80 -21.18 13.14
C GLN A 317 -5.15 -22.14 12.13
N ALA A 318 -5.90 -23.10 11.60
CA ALA A 318 -5.40 -24.03 10.60
C ALA A 318 -5.02 -23.33 9.28
N LEU A 319 -5.80 -22.32 8.85
CA LEU A 319 -5.44 -21.47 7.71
C LEU A 319 -4.18 -20.67 7.98
N SER A 320 -4.05 -20.06 9.17
CA SER A 320 -2.87 -19.27 9.54
C SER A 320 -1.60 -20.12 9.52
N LEU A 321 -1.64 -21.32 10.12
CA LEU A 321 -0.54 -22.29 10.07
C LEU A 321 -0.20 -22.67 8.62
N ARG A 322 -1.21 -23.02 7.82
CA ARG A 322 -0.98 -23.40 6.43
C ARG A 322 -0.40 -22.27 5.59
N MET A 323 -0.88 -21.04 5.75
CA MET A 323 -0.33 -19.87 5.06
C MET A 323 1.11 -19.58 5.51
N GLN A 324 1.42 -19.82 6.79
CA GLN A 324 2.77 -19.68 7.32
C GLN A 324 3.73 -20.72 6.74
N ASP A 325 3.29 -21.97 6.62
CA ASP A 325 4.07 -23.02 5.97
C ASP A 325 4.36 -22.67 4.51
N LEU A 326 3.34 -22.26 3.74
CA LEU A 326 3.51 -21.82 2.35
C LEU A 326 4.42 -20.60 2.22
N ALA A 327 4.34 -19.65 3.16
CA ALA A 327 5.19 -18.47 3.16
C ALA A 327 6.66 -18.77 3.52
N SER A 328 6.92 -19.90 4.20
CA SER A 328 8.27 -20.36 4.55
C SER A 328 8.99 -21.09 3.42
N GLU A 329 8.25 -21.47 2.37
CA GLU A 329 8.82 -22.06 1.16
C GLU A 329 9.49 -20.99 0.28
N ASP A 330 10.44 -21.40 -0.57
CA ASP A 330 11.01 -20.53 -1.59
C ASP A 330 9.98 -20.32 -2.72
N LEU A 331 9.20 -19.24 -2.59
CA LEU A 331 8.15 -18.86 -3.54
C LEU A 331 8.70 -18.00 -4.69
N GLU A 332 8.21 -18.27 -5.91
CA GLU A 332 8.45 -17.43 -7.08
C GLU A 332 7.64 -16.14 -7.02
N ALA A 333 8.02 -15.12 -7.79
CA ALA A 333 7.36 -13.79 -7.74
C ALA A 333 5.85 -13.85 -7.99
N ASN A 334 5.39 -14.66 -8.94
CA ASN A 334 3.97 -14.90 -9.23
C ASN A 334 3.24 -15.65 -8.11
N GLU A 335 3.94 -16.53 -7.40
CA GLU A 335 3.38 -17.27 -6.26
C GLU A 335 3.24 -16.36 -5.05
N ILE A 336 4.23 -15.49 -4.79
CA ILE A 336 4.14 -14.44 -3.77
C ILE A 336 2.94 -13.52 -4.03
N VAL A 337 2.77 -13.07 -5.28
CA VAL A 337 1.60 -12.26 -5.69
C VAL A 337 0.30 -12.99 -5.38
N SER A 338 0.21 -14.28 -5.73
CA SER A 338 -0.99 -15.09 -5.52
C SER A 338 -1.32 -15.25 -4.03
N LEU A 339 -0.31 -15.57 -3.21
CA LEU A 339 -0.46 -15.74 -1.77
C LEU A 339 -0.87 -14.43 -1.09
N LEU A 340 -0.18 -13.32 -1.38
CA LEU A 340 -0.46 -12.02 -0.77
C LEU A 340 -1.84 -11.49 -1.19
N THR A 341 -2.21 -11.63 -2.46
CA THR A 341 -3.56 -11.24 -2.94
C THR A 341 -4.64 -12.04 -2.21
N TRP A 342 -4.42 -13.33 -2.01
CA TRP A 342 -5.37 -14.17 -1.32
C TRP A 342 -5.51 -13.79 0.17
N ILE A 343 -4.41 -13.59 0.87
CA ILE A 343 -4.40 -13.27 2.30
C ILE A 343 -4.94 -11.86 2.59
N LEU A 344 -4.56 -10.87 1.78
CA LEU A 344 -4.92 -9.48 2.02
C LEU A 344 -6.32 -9.14 1.50
N ASN A 345 -6.70 -9.71 0.35
CA ASN A 345 -7.92 -9.31 -0.35
C ASN A 345 -8.98 -10.41 -0.33
N THR A 346 -8.64 -11.66 -0.66
CA THR A 346 -9.65 -12.73 -0.75
C THR A 346 -10.15 -13.22 0.60
N TYR A 347 -9.28 -13.35 1.60
CA TYR A 347 -9.65 -13.90 2.91
C TYR A 347 -10.75 -13.07 3.60
N LYS A 348 -10.65 -11.74 3.53
CA LYS A 348 -11.61 -10.79 4.12
C LYS A 348 -12.73 -10.38 3.18
N SER A 349 -12.75 -10.83 1.93
CA SER A 349 -13.78 -10.43 0.97
C SER A 349 -15.11 -11.15 1.19
N GLU A 350 -16.14 -10.70 0.49
CA GLU A 350 -17.46 -11.34 0.40
C GLU A 350 -17.40 -12.77 -0.17
N GLU A 351 -16.31 -13.11 -0.87
CA GLU A 351 -16.10 -14.44 -1.43
C GLU A 351 -15.64 -15.48 -0.41
N MET A 352 -15.33 -15.06 0.83
CA MET A 352 -14.89 -15.96 1.91
C MET A 352 -15.41 -15.50 3.28
N MET A 353 -14.58 -14.92 4.15
CA MET A 353 -15.01 -14.62 5.52
C MET A 353 -16.00 -13.46 5.59
N GLY A 354 -15.98 -12.53 4.64
CA GLY A 354 -16.95 -11.44 4.54
C GLY A 354 -18.29 -11.82 3.90
N ASN A 355 -18.53 -13.11 3.67
CA ASN A 355 -19.77 -13.58 3.05
C ASN A 355 -21.00 -13.15 3.87
N LEU A 356 -22.03 -12.63 3.17
CA LEU A 356 -23.25 -12.09 3.78
C LEU A 356 -23.99 -13.13 4.64
N GLU A 357 -23.89 -14.42 4.30
CA GLU A 357 -24.49 -15.50 5.08
C GLU A 357 -23.76 -15.74 6.40
N LEU A 358 -22.50 -15.29 6.56
CA LEU A 358 -21.74 -15.40 7.81
C LEU A 358 -21.82 -14.13 8.68
N ALA A 359 -22.14 -12.98 8.07
CA ALA A 359 -22.15 -11.66 8.71
C ALA A 359 -22.90 -11.53 10.05
N PRO A 360 -24.03 -12.24 10.31
CA PRO A 360 -24.70 -12.17 11.62
C PRO A 360 -23.85 -12.66 12.80
N GLU A 361 -22.90 -13.55 12.55
CA GLU A 361 -22.10 -14.24 13.58
C GLU A 361 -20.62 -13.83 13.55
N LEU A 362 -20.17 -13.19 12.47
CA LEU A 362 -18.79 -12.80 12.25
C LEU A 362 -18.70 -11.36 11.77
N ASP A 363 -17.90 -10.57 12.49
CA ASP A 363 -17.45 -9.27 12.02
C ASP A 363 -16.00 -9.40 11.51
N VAL A 364 -15.85 -9.16 10.21
CA VAL A 364 -14.60 -9.27 9.46
C VAL A 364 -13.51 -8.36 10.03
N ASN A 365 -13.89 -7.24 10.67
CA ASN A 365 -12.95 -6.27 11.22
C ASN A 365 -12.19 -6.81 12.44
N PHE A 366 -12.74 -7.79 13.16
CA PHE A 366 -12.09 -8.41 14.31
C PHE A 366 -11.24 -9.63 13.94
N LEU A 367 -11.27 -10.05 12.67
CA LEU A 367 -10.41 -11.15 12.20
C LEU A 367 -8.95 -10.75 12.27
N GLN A 368 -8.19 -11.54 13.02
CA GLN A 368 -6.74 -11.41 13.06
C GLN A 368 -6.14 -11.71 11.67
N PRO A 369 -5.02 -11.07 11.30
CA PRO A 369 -4.28 -11.42 10.10
C PRO A 369 -3.84 -12.90 10.10
N LEU A 370 -3.86 -13.55 8.94
CA LEU A 370 -3.38 -14.94 8.80
C LEU A 370 -1.85 -15.05 8.92
N LEU A 371 -1.13 -14.00 8.52
CA LEU A 371 0.32 -13.88 8.65
C LEU A 371 0.67 -12.65 9.48
N SER A 372 1.80 -12.70 10.18
CA SER A 372 2.34 -11.52 10.84
C SER A 372 2.78 -10.48 9.81
N GLN A 373 2.76 -9.21 10.20
CA GLN A 373 3.18 -8.12 9.31
C GLN A 373 4.65 -8.27 8.88
N ASP A 374 5.50 -8.86 9.73
CA ASP A 374 6.91 -9.10 9.43
C ASP A 374 7.09 -10.09 8.27
N VAL A 375 6.36 -11.21 8.28
CA VAL A 375 6.39 -12.20 7.18
C VAL A 375 5.84 -11.60 5.89
N VAL A 376 4.77 -10.80 5.97
CA VAL A 376 4.24 -10.08 4.81
C VAL A 376 5.28 -9.11 4.24
N ASN A 377 5.97 -8.37 5.10
CA ASN A 377 7.02 -7.43 4.68
C ASN A 377 8.22 -8.16 4.05
N GLU A 378 8.58 -9.33 4.55
CA GLU A 378 9.64 -10.18 4.00
C GLU A 378 9.28 -10.68 2.60
N LEU A 379 8.08 -11.24 2.41
CA LEU A 379 7.57 -11.65 1.10
C LEU A 379 7.53 -10.48 0.11
N LEU A 380 7.06 -9.31 0.55
CA LEU A 380 7.06 -8.09 -0.27
C LEU A 380 8.47 -7.64 -0.64
N SER A 381 9.44 -7.74 0.27
CA SER A 381 10.84 -7.42 0.02
C SER A 381 11.44 -8.35 -1.04
N THR A 382 11.21 -9.66 -0.91
CA THR A 382 11.64 -10.67 -1.88
C THR A 382 11.02 -10.42 -3.26
N TYR A 383 9.71 -10.15 -3.30
CA TYR A 383 9.03 -9.77 -4.53
C TYR A 383 9.64 -8.52 -5.16
N MET A 384 9.87 -7.46 -4.38
CA MET A 384 10.43 -6.19 -4.87
C MET A 384 11.86 -6.36 -5.39
N SER A 385 12.68 -7.20 -4.74
CA SER A 385 14.05 -7.52 -5.20
C SER A 385 14.03 -8.23 -6.56
N THR A 386 13.19 -9.26 -6.69
CA THR A 386 13.03 -9.99 -7.96
C THR A 386 12.47 -9.09 -9.06
N LEU A 387 11.46 -8.27 -8.74
CA LEU A 387 10.87 -7.30 -9.66
C LEU A 387 11.91 -6.28 -10.14
N THR A 388 12.74 -5.77 -9.24
CA THR A 388 13.83 -4.84 -9.56
C THR A 388 14.79 -5.47 -10.58
N SER A 389 15.21 -6.71 -10.34
CA SER A 389 16.11 -7.44 -11.23
C SER A 389 15.47 -7.69 -12.61
N ASN A 390 14.18 -8.05 -12.63
CA ASN A 390 13.43 -8.26 -13.86
C ASN A 390 13.29 -6.96 -14.68
N ILE A 391 12.91 -5.85 -14.04
CA ILE A 391 12.80 -4.53 -14.71
C ILE A 391 14.14 -4.11 -15.30
N ILE A 392 15.25 -4.23 -14.55
CA ILE A 392 16.59 -3.90 -15.05
C ILE A 392 16.94 -4.75 -16.29
N GLY A 393 16.66 -6.06 -16.23
CA GLY A 393 16.90 -6.99 -17.32
C GLY A 393 16.06 -6.69 -18.57
N TRP A 394 14.78 -6.39 -18.40
CA TRP A 394 13.89 -6.04 -19.50
C TRP A 394 14.23 -4.70 -20.14
N LEU A 395 14.50 -3.65 -19.35
CA LEU A 395 14.94 -2.34 -19.85
C LEU A 395 16.24 -2.46 -20.67
N ARG A 396 17.18 -3.30 -20.22
CA ARG A 396 18.41 -3.57 -20.96
C ARG A 396 18.13 -4.23 -22.31
N LYS A 397 17.31 -5.29 -22.33
CA LYS A 397 16.92 -5.98 -23.57
C LYS A 397 16.16 -5.08 -24.54
N ALA A 398 15.29 -4.21 -24.01
CA ALA A 398 14.56 -3.24 -24.82
C ALA A 398 15.51 -2.25 -25.51
N LEU A 399 16.50 -1.72 -24.76
CA LEU A 399 17.54 -0.84 -25.33
C LEU A 399 18.41 -1.56 -26.37
N GLU A 400 18.84 -2.79 -26.09
CA GLU A 400 19.63 -3.60 -27.04
C GLU A 400 18.87 -3.87 -28.34
N THR A 401 17.55 -4.03 -28.26
CA THR A 401 16.68 -4.21 -29.42
C THR A 401 16.56 -2.91 -30.21
N ASP A 402 16.31 -1.80 -29.52
CA ASP A 402 16.23 -0.46 -30.14
C ASP A 402 17.53 -0.08 -30.86
N LYS A 403 18.69 -0.35 -30.23
CA LYS A 403 20.01 -0.11 -30.83
C LYS A 403 20.21 -0.89 -32.14
N LYS A 404 19.74 -2.14 -32.19
CA LYS A 404 19.82 -2.94 -33.42
C LYS A 404 18.93 -2.36 -34.52
N ASP A 405 17.82 -1.71 -34.15
CA ASP A 405 16.95 -1.07 -35.12
C ASP A 405 17.63 0.14 -35.77
N TRP A 406 18.43 0.93 -35.03
CA TRP A 406 19.14 2.09 -35.58
C TRP A 406 20.15 1.76 -36.69
N LEU A 407 20.54 0.49 -36.81
CA LEU A 407 21.48 -0.02 -37.82
C LEU A 407 20.78 -0.59 -39.06
N LYS A 408 19.44 -0.56 -39.11
CA LYS A 408 18.66 -1.05 -40.26
C LYS A 408 18.76 -0.08 -41.45
N GLU A 409 18.60 -0.62 -42.65
CA GLU A 409 18.56 0.16 -43.89
C GLU A 409 17.20 0.84 -44.15
N ASN A 410 16.16 0.42 -43.42
CA ASN A 410 14.81 0.98 -43.56
C ASN A 410 14.60 2.15 -42.60
N GLU A 411 13.75 3.10 -42.98
CA GLU A 411 13.34 4.19 -42.12
C GLU A 411 12.57 3.70 -40.87
N PRO A 412 12.66 4.42 -39.73
CA PRO A 412 11.83 4.15 -38.56
C PRO A 412 10.34 4.35 -38.87
N GLU A 413 9.50 3.69 -38.08
CA GLU A 413 8.05 3.85 -38.16
C GLU A 413 7.65 5.29 -37.81
N ALA A 414 6.52 5.75 -38.35
CA ALA A 414 5.95 7.04 -38.03
C ALA A 414 4.68 6.87 -37.18
N ASP A 415 4.46 7.79 -36.23
CA ASP A 415 3.23 7.84 -35.45
C ASP A 415 2.02 8.29 -36.29
N GLN A 416 0.84 8.40 -35.66
CA GLN A 416 -0.41 8.79 -36.33
C GLN A 416 -0.33 10.19 -36.97
N ASP A 417 0.52 11.07 -36.42
CA ASP A 417 0.75 12.42 -36.91
C ASP A 417 1.93 12.48 -37.91
N GLY A 418 2.54 11.34 -38.20
CA GLY A 418 3.63 11.19 -39.15
C GLY A 418 5.01 11.58 -38.59
N TYR A 419 5.23 11.62 -37.28
CA TYR A 419 6.55 11.82 -36.68
C TYR A 419 7.28 10.49 -36.51
N TYR A 420 8.57 10.42 -36.86
CA TYR A 420 9.33 9.18 -36.67
C TYR A 420 9.45 8.82 -35.19
N GLN A 421 9.25 7.55 -34.85
CA GLN A 421 9.37 7.04 -33.50
C GLN A 421 9.82 5.59 -33.52
N THR A 422 10.56 5.15 -32.49
CA THR A 422 10.80 3.72 -32.30
C THR A 422 9.77 3.12 -31.35
N THR A 423 9.72 1.79 -31.28
CA THR A 423 8.81 1.07 -30.37
C THR A 423 9.28 1.11 -28.91
N LEU A 424 10.47 1.63 -28.62
CA LEU A 424 11.09 1.60 -27.30
C LEU A 424 10.22 2.24 -26.20
N PRO A 425 9.68 3.47 -26.36
CA PRO A 425 8.79 4.05 -25.34
C PRO A 425 7.58 3.15 -25.07
N ALA A 426 6.93 2.62 -26.11
CA ALA A 426 5.75 1.76 -25.97
C ALA A 426 6.06 0.48 -25.18
N ILE A 427 7.17 -0.20 -25.50
CA ILE A 427 7.60 -1.43 -24.82
C ILE A 427 7.89 -1.15 -23.33
N VAL A 428 8.63 -0.07 -23.03
CA VAL A 428 9.00 0.29 -21.65
C VAL A 428 7.75 0.58 -20.81
N PHE A 429 6.82 1.39 -21.32
CA PHE A 429 5.62 1.74 -20.56
C PHE A 429 4.60 0.62 -20.46
N GLN A 430 4.44 -0.20 -21.50
CA GLN A 430 3.57 -1.38 -21.42
C GLN A 430 4.06 -2.33 -20.32
N MET A 431 5.38 -2.51 -20.20
CA MET A 431 5.99 -3.32 -19.15
C MET A 431 5.77 -2.71 -17.75
N PHE A 432 5.98 -1.40 -17.57
CA PHE A 432 5.70 -0.75 -16.28
C PHE A 432 4.22 -0.85 -15.89
N GLU A 433 3.33 -0.62 -16.85
CA GLU A 433 1.88 -0.69 -16.68
C GLU A 433 1.43 -2.08 -16.20
N GLN A 434 1.94 -3.16 -16.81
CA GLN A 434 1.61 -4.53 -16.41
C GLN A 434 2.02 -4.82 -14.95
N ASN A 435 3.21 -4.40 -14.54
CA ASN A 435 3.69 -4.61 -13.16
C ASN A 435 2.91 -3.76 -12.15
N LEU A 436 2.51 -2.55 -12.51
CA LEU A 436 1.67 -1.68 -11.69
C LEU A 436 0.25 -2.23 -11.53
N GLN A 437 -0.32 -2.84 -12.56
CA GLN A 437 -1.61 -3.52 -12.48
C GLN A 437 -1.57 -4.67 -11.47
N VAL A 438 -0.52 -5.50 -11.51
CA VAL A 438 -0.33 -6.58 -10.53
C VAL A 438 -0.18 -6.01 -9.11
N ALA A 439 0.62 -4.97 -8.94
CA ALA A 439 0.80 -4.33 -7.63
C ALA A 439 -0.52 -3.76 -7.06
N THR A 440 -1.36 -3.20 -7.92
CA THR A 440 -2.69 -2.66 -7.56
C THR A 440 -3.63 -3.74 -7.03
N GLN A 441 -3.50 -4.98 -7.52
CA GLN A 441 -4.31 -6.11 -7.05
C GLN A 441 -3.89 -6.62 -5.68
N ILE A 442 -2.67 -6.31 -5.21
CA ILE A 442 -2.17 -6.76 -3.91
C ILE A 442 -2.47 -5.71 -2.83
N SER A 443 -1.93 -4.50 -2.99
CA SER A 443 -2.13 -3.42 -2.02
C SER A 443 -1.80 -2.03 -2.59
N GLU A 444 -2.47 -1.02 -2.06
CA GLU A 444 -2.24 0.39 -2.42
C GLU A 444 -0.83 0.88 -2.10
N ASP A 445 -0.25 0.41 -0.99
CA ASP A 445 1.13 0.75 -0.58
C ASP A 445 2.17 0.13 -1.55
N LEU A 446 1.97 -1.14 -1.95
CA LEU A 446 2.85 -1.80 -2.92
C LEU A 446 2.79 -1.10 -4.28
N LYS A 447 1.61 -0.68 -4.74
CA LYS A 447 1.43 0.07 -5.98
C LYS A 447 2.33 1.33 -6.00
N ILE A 448 2.36 2.10 -4.91
CA ILE A 448 3.19 3.30 -4.80
C ILE A 448 4.68 2.94 -4.80
N LYS A 449 5.08 1.90 -4.07
CA LYS A 449 6.47 1.41 -4.06
C LYS A 449 6.96 0.94 -5.43
N VAL A 450 6.11 0.22 -6.18
CA VAL A 450 6.42 -0.23 -7.54
C VAL A 450 6.52 0.95 -8.49
N LEU A 451 5.65 1.96 -8.39
CA LEU A 451 5.75 3.18 -9.20
C LEU A 451 7.07 3.92 -8.95
N HIS A 452 7.47 4.07 -7.68
CA HIS A 452 8.75 4.68 -7.33
C HIS A 452 9.92 3.89 -7.91
N LEU A 453 9.89 2.56 -7.80
CA LEU A 453 10.89 1.68 -8.40
C LEU A 453 10.97 1.87 -9.92
N CYS A 454 9.84 1.88 -10.63
CA CYS A 454 9.81 2.09 -12.09
C CYS A 454 10.46 3.41 -12.49
N LEU A 455 10.14 4.51 -11.79
CA LEU A 455 10.72 5.84 -12.07
C LEU A 455 12.22 5.89 -11.73
N GLN A 456 12.64 5.24 -10.64
CA GLN A 456 14.06 5.13 -10.29
C GLN A 456 14.84 4.35 -11.37
N GLN A 457 14.31 3.21 -11.83
CA GLN A 457 14.95 2.43 -12.89
C GLN A 457 14.92 3.16 -14.24
N MET A 458 13.88 3.96 -14.51
CA MET A 458 13.80 4.82 -15.68
C MET A 458 14.95 5.83 -15.73
N SER A 459 15.26 6.49 -14.62
CA SER A 459 16.39 7.43 -14.55
C SER A 459 17.72 6.76 -14.90
N SER A 460 18.00 5.56 -14.36
CA SER A 460 19.20 4.79 -14.69
C SER A 460 19.22 4.32 -16.15
N PHE A 461 18.07 3.94 -16.69
CA PHE A 461 17.93 3.53 -18.08
C PHE A 461 18.17 4.69 -19.05
N LEU A 462 17.65 5.89 -18.77
CA LEU A 462 17.80 7.05 -19.66
C LEU A 462 19.25 7.55 -19.74
N ASN A 463 20.03 7.43 -18.66
CA ASN A 463 21.46 7.71 -18.72
C ASN A 463 22.20 6.76 -19.68
N ARG A 464 21.86 5.46 -19.65
CA ARG A 464 22.38 4.49 -20.63
C ARG A 464 21.90 4.77 -22.05
N TYR A 465 20.64 5.17 -22.20
CA TYR A 465 20.08 5.57 -23.50
C TYR A 465 20.85 6.77 -24.09
N LYS A 466 21.20 7.76 -23.25
CA LYS A 466 22.03 8.90 -23.63
C LYS A 466 23.42 8.45 -24.11
N GLU A 467 24.09 7.59 -23.35
CA GLU A 467 25.41 7.06 -23.71
C GLU A 467 25.38 6.32 -25.05
N GLU A 468 24.39 5.46 -25.28
CA GLU A 468 24.24 4.72 -26.54
C GLU A 468 23.91 5.65 -27.72
N ALA A 469 23.08 6.68 -27.53
CA ALA A 469 22.81 7.68 -28.57
C ALA A 469 24.07 8.50 -28.91
N HIS A 470 24.90 8.82 -27.92
CA HIS A 470 26.19 9.47 -28.13
C HIS A 470 27.17 8.56 -28.88
N LEU A 471 27.25 7.28 -28.52
CA LEU A 471 28.08 6.31 -29.24
C LEU A 471 27.63 6.15 -30.69
N TYR A 472 26.33 6.11 -30.95
CA TYR A 472 25.77 6.05 -32.29
C TYR A 472 26.18 7.24 -33.16
N LYS A 473 26.15 8.46 -32.61
CA LYS A 473 26.69 9.66 -33.26
C LYS A 473 28.18 9.49 -33.60
N GLU A 474 29.00 9.13 -32.62
CA GLU A 474 30.45 9.00 -32.81
C GLU A 474 30.82 7.95 -33.87
N GLU A 475 30.11 6.83 -33.90
CA GLU A 475 30.29 5.78 -34.90
C GLU A 475 29.90 6.26 -36.31
N HIS A 476 28.81 7.03 -36.45
CA HIS A 476 28.43 7.65 -37.71
C HIS A 476 29.47 8.67 -38.20
N LEU A 477 29.95 9.55 -37.33
CA LEU A 477 30.94 10.57 -37.70
C LEU A 477 32.29 9.95 -38.12
N ARG A 478 32.65 8.77 -37.59
CA ARG A 478 33.85 8.04 -38.04
C ARG A 478 33.73 7.54 -39.48
N ASN A 479 32.54 7.10 -39.88
CA ASN A 479 32.27 6.71 -41.26
C ASN A 479 30.76 6.81 -41.56
N ARG A 480 30.41 7.87 -42.29
CA ARG A 480 29.03 8.22 -42.65
C ARG A 480 28.32 7.15 -43.49
N GLN A 481 29.06 6.23 -44.12
CA GLN A 481 28.50 5.14 -44.93
C GLN A 481 27.93 3.98 -44.10
N TYR A 482 28.28 3.86 -42.81
CA TYR A 482 27.81 2.74 -41.99
C TYR A 482 26.34 2.84 -41.57
N HIS A 483 25.75 4.04 -41.60
CA HIS A 483 24.39 4.28 -41.10
C HIS A 483 23.56 5.02 -42.15
N PRO A 484 22.97 4.28 -43.12
CA PRO A 484 22.23 4.90 -44.23
C PRO A 484 20.99 5.69 -43.79
N CYS A 485 20.34 5.31 -42.69
CA CYS A 485 19.18 6.00 -42.12
C CYS A 485 19.50 6.80 -40.83
N TYR A 486 20.74 7.29 -40.67
CA TYR A 486 21.18 7.98 -39.46
C TYR A 486 20.29 9.17 -39.08
N VAL A 487 19.95 10.03 -40.05
CA VAL A 487 19.11 11.20 -39.81
C VAL A 487 17.74 10.78 -39.28
N GLN A 488 17.09 9.82 -39.93
CA GLN A 488 15.75 9.38 -39.57
C GLN A 488 15.72 8.74 -38.17
N TYR A 489 16.70 7.90 -37.84
CA TYR A 489 16.79 7.28 -36.50
C TYR A 489 17.17 8.28 -35.41
N MET A 490 18.04 9.26 -35.69
CA MET A 490 18.34 10.33 -34.74
C MET A 490 17.10 11.21 -34.48
N VAL A 491 16.30 11.48 -35.52
CA VAL A 491 14.97 12.12 -35.37
C VAL A 491 14.05 11.29 -34.48
N ALA A 492 14.00 9.96 -34.68
CA ALA A 492 13.20 9.07 -33.83
C ALA A 492 13.66 9.09 -32.36
N ILE A 493 14.97 9.13 -32.09
CA ILE A 493 15.52 9.25 -30.73
C ILE A 493 15.10 10.56 -30.06
N ILE A 494 15.15 11.68 -30.80
CA ILE A 494 14.69 13.00 -30.31
C ILE A 494 13.18 12.96 -29.99
N ASN A 495 12.39 12.36 -30.87
CA ASN A 495 10.93 12.26 -30.68
C ASN A 495 10.55 11.31 -29.54
N ASN A 496 11.30 10.21 -29.36
CA ASN A 496 11.14 9.29 -28.24
C ASN A 496 11.25 10.04 -26.91
N CYS A 497 12.15 11.02 -26.79
CA CYS A 497 12.30 11.80 -25.56
C CYS A 497 11.01 12.51 -25.16
N GLN A 498 10.31 13.10 -26.13
CA GLN A 498 9.01 13.72 -25.89
C GLN A 498 7.94 12.68 -25.51
N THR A 499 7.91 11.55 -26.21
CA THR A 499 6.98 10.45 -25.90
C THR A 499 7.23 9.87 -24.51
N PHE A 500 8.49 9.78 -24.07
CA PHE A 500 8.85 9.39 -22.71
C PHE A 500 8.27 10.38 -21.69
N LYS A 501 8.44 11.70 -21.87
CA LYS A 501 7.88 12.71 -20.96
C LYS A 501 6.35 12.60 -20.83
N GLU A 502 5.65 12.53 -21.96
CA GLU A 502 4.19 12.41 -21.98
C GLU A 502 3.71 11.14 -21.27
N SER A 503 4.42 10.03 -21.49
CA SER A 503 4.09 8.74 -20.88
C SER A 503 4.35 8.72 -19.37
N ILE A 504 5.41 9.37 -18.88
CA ILE A 504 5.66 9.51 -17.43
C ILE A 504 4.54 10.31 -16.76
N ILE A 505 4.13 11.43 -17.37
CA ILE A 505 3.03 12.26 -16.86
C ILE A 505 1.74 11.45 -16.81
N SER A 506 1.43 10.70 -17.87
CA SER A 506 0.26 9.82 -17.94
C SER A 506 0.29 8.74 -16.85
N LEU A 507 1.43 8.08 -16.67
CA LEU A 507 1.63 7.02 -15.67
C LEU A 507 1.44 7.55 -14.25
N LYS A 508 2.05 8.70 -13.92
CA LYS A 508 1.90 9.36 -12.61
C LYS A 508 0.44 9.72 -12.35
N LYS A 509 -0.22 10.36 -13.31
CA LYS A 509 -1.63 10.76 -13.17
C LYS A 509 -2.56 9.57 -12.92
N LYS A 510 -2.24 8.40 -13.48
CA LYS A 510 -3.03 7.18 -13.33
C LYS A 510 -2.83 6.49 -11.98
N TYR A 511 -1.60 6.43 -11.47
CA TYR A 511 -1.23 5.59 -10.33
C TYR A 511 -0.93 6.33 -9.03
N LEU A 512 -0.74 7.65 -9.08
CA LEU A 512 -0.38 8.47 -7.92
C LEU A 512 -1.57 9.31 -7.43
N PRO A 513 -1.91 9.25 -6.13
CA PRO A 513 -2.88 10.18 -5.55
C PRO A 513 -2.36 11.63 -5.54
N PRO A 514 -3.22 12.65 -5.71
CA PRO A 514 -2.80 14.06 -5.75
C PRO A 514 -2.00 14.52 -4.51
N MET A 515 -2.32 13.95 -3.34
CA MET A 515 -1.65 14.28 -2.08
C MET A 515 -0.21 13.79 -1.96
N MET A 516 0.24 12.89 -2.84
CA MET A 516 1.60 12.31 -2.81
C MET A 516 2.46 12.75 -3.99
N GLU A 517 1.98 13.73 -4.76
CA GLU A 517 2.67 14.23 -5.95
C GLU A 517 4.03 14.86 -5.62
N GLU A 518 4.15 15.49 -4.44
CA GLU A 518 5.38 16.11 -3.94
C GLU A 518 6.53 15.10 -3.77
N MET A 519 6.23 13.85 -3.44
CA MET A 519 7.23 12.82 -3.15
C MET A 519 8.08 12.44 -4.38
N LEU A 520 7.55 12.65 -5.59
CA LEU A 520 8.16 12.23 -6.85
C LEU A 520 8.59 13.41 -7.74
N ILE A 521 8.52 14.65 -7.25
CA ILE A 521 8.89 15.85 -8.03
C ILE A 521 10.37 15.82 -8.42
N SER A 522 11.26 15.51 -7.48
CA SER A 522 12.72 15.50 -7.71
C SER A 522 13.13 14.46 -8.75
N SER A 523 12.57 13.23 -8.66
CA SER A 523 12.83 12.18 -9.65
C SER A 523 12.32 12.56 -11.04
N HIS A 524 11.14 13.17 -11.12
CA HIS A 524 10.58 13.65 -12.39
C HIS A 524 11.45 14.74 -13.03
N ALA A 525 11.86 15.75 -12.26
CA ALA A 525 12.71 16.83 -12.75
C ALA A 525 14.07 16.31 -13.26
N CYS A 526 14.66 15.31 -12.58
CA CYS A 526 15.87 14.66 -13.02
C CYS A 526 15.69 13.91 -14.35
N ILE A 527 14.59 13.15 -14.50
CA ILE A 527 14.27 12.45 -15.73
C ILE A 527 14.04 13.44 -16.89
N ASP A 528 13.25 14.49 -16.66
CA ASP A 528 12.99 15.52 -17.66
C ASP A 528 14.29 16.19 -18.14
N ALA A 529 15.20 16.50 -17.22
CA ALA A 529 16.50 17.09 -17.54
C ALA A 529 17.35 16.17 -18.44
N VAL A 530 17.43 14.87 -18.11
CA VAL A 530 18.17 13.90 -18.94
C VAL A 530 17.54 13.76 -20.32
N LEU A 531 16.21 13.73 -20.42
CA LEU A 531 15.50 13.68 -21.70
C LEU A 531 15.71 14.95 -22.53
N ASP A 532 15.71 16.12 -21.90
CA ASP A 532 16.03 17.40 -22.56
C ASP A 532 17.48 17.42 -23.07
N ASP A 533 18.42 16.89 -22.30
CA ASP A 533 19.82 16.78 -22.70
C ASP A 533 19.98 15.86 -23.91
N ILE A 534 19.35 14.68 -23.91
CA ILE A 534 19.38 13.75 -25.06
C ILE A 534 18.79 14.40 -26.31
N ALA A 535 17.62 15.04 -26.18
CA ALA A 535 16.99 15.72 -27.32
C ALA A 535 17.85 16.88 -27.85
N LYS A 536 18.48 17.65 -26.96
CA LYS A 536 19.38 18.76 -27.32
C LYS A 536 20.65 18.28 -28.00
N GLU A 537 21.30 17.24 -27.46
CA GLU A 537 22.49 16.63 -28.04
C GLU A 537 22.17 15.99 -29.40
N GLY A 538 21.01 15.32 -29.53
CA GLY A 538 20.52 14.79 -30.80
C GLY A 538 20.29 15.89 -31.84
N CYS A 539 19.60 16.99 -31.47
CA CYS A 539 19.42 18.14 -32.36
C CYS A 539 20.76 18.76 -32.78
N SER A 540 21.70 18.92 -31.84
CA SER A 540 23.05 19.40 -32.18
C SER A 540 23.75 18.46 -33.15
N SER A 541 23.61 17.15 -32.98
CA SER A 541 24.25 16.14 -33.82
C SER A 541 23.70 16.13 -35.25
N LEU A 542 22.39 16.35 -35.41
CA LEU A 542 21.78 16.57 -36.71
C LEU A 542 22.29 17.86 -37.37
N LEU A 543 22.43 18.95 -36.61
CA LEU A 543 23.02 20.18 -37.14
C LEU A 543 24.49 19.99 -37.50
N ASP A 544 25.26 19.22 -36.73
CA ASP A 544 26.67 18.94 -37.05
C ASP A 544 26.80 18.30 -38.44
N GLU A 545 25.89 17.38 -38.83
CA GLU A 545 25.82 16.83 -40.20
C GLU A 545 25.61 17.92 -41.26
N VAL A 546 24.66 18.84 -41.01
CA VAL A 546 24.41 19.97 -41.92
C VAL A 546 25.68 20.81 -42.08
N PHE A 547 26.34 21.17 -40.97
CA PHE A 547 27.51 22.05 -41.01
C PHE A 547 28.75 21.39 -41.61
N ILE A 548 28.91 20.07 -41.51
CA ILE A 548 29.96 19.34 -42.22
C ILE A 548 29.82 19.51 -43.74
N ASP A 549 28.59 19.42 -44.27
CA ASP A 549 28.34 19.56 -45.70
C ASP A 549 28.30 21.03 -46.16
N LEU A 550 28.04 21.98 -45.24
CA LEU A 550 28.15 23.42 -45.51
C LEU A 550 29.59 23.95 -45.45
N GLU A 551 30.51 23.28 -44.76
CA GLU A 551 31.88 23.77 -44.52
C GLU A 551 32.62 24.26 -45.78
N PRO A 552 32.58 23.55 -46.93
CA PRO A 552 33.24 24.01 -48.15
C PRO A 552 32.70 25.37 -48.65
N HIS A 553 31.40 25.62 -48.48
CA HIS A 553 30.73 26.84 -48.90
C HIS A 553 30.90 27.97 -47.88
N LEU A 554 30.86 27.65 -46.58
CA LEU A 554 31.17 28.59 -45.51
C LEU A 554 32.61 29.10 -45.59
N SER A 555 33.55 28.21 -45.94
CA SER A 555 34.96 28.56 -46.12
C SER A 555 35.23 29.48 -47.32
N GLU A 556 34.31 29.56 -48.29
CA GLU A 556 34.37 30.47 -49.44
C GLU A 556 33.96 31.90 -49.09
N LEU A 557 33.17 32.11 -48.02
CA LEU A 557 32.72 33.42 -47.56
C LEU A 557 33.90 34.35 -47.25
N MET A 558 33.74 35.64 -47.56
CA MET A 558 34.75 36.68 -47.33
C MET A 558 36.13 36.36 -47.97
N THR A 559 36.12 35.65 -49.10
CA THR A 559 37.29 35.46 -49.98
C THR A 559 37.19 36.33 -51.23
N LYS A 560 38.27 36.42 -52.03
CA LYS A 560 38.22 37.11 -53.32
C LYS A 560 37.21 36.49 -54.29
N LYS A 561 36.98 35.17 -54.18
CA LYS A 561 35.98 34.46 -54.98
C LYS A 561 34.56 34.87 -54.55
N TRP A 562 34.34 35.05 -53.24
CA TRP A 562 33.10 35.61 -52.71
C TRP A 562 32.81 37.02 -53.21
N LEU A 563 33.80 37.91 -53.31
CA LEU A 563 33.55 39.27 -53.81
C LEU A 563 33.09 39.30 -55.28
N GLY A 564 33.49 38.29 -56.09
CA GLY A 564 33.06 38.14 -57.48
C GLY A 564 31.77 37.32 -57.63
N ALA A 565 31.79 36.26 -58.46
CA ALA A 565 30.61 35.47 -58.83
C ALA A 565 30.42 34.18 -57.99
N SER A 566 30.56 34.26 -56.66
CA SER A 566 30.26 33.13 -55.79
C SER A 566 28.76 32.91 -55.62
N ASN A 567 28.31 31.65 -55.59
CA ASN A 567 26.94 31.24 -55.25
C ASN A 567 26.89 30.54 -53.88
N ALA A 568 27.91 30.73 -53.03
CA ALA A 568 28.04 29.99 -51.77
C ALA A 568 26.82 30.12 -50.86
N VAL A 569 26.26 31.34 -50.70
CA VAL A 569 25.08 31.58 -49.87
C VAL A 569 23.82 30.95 -50.45
N ASP A 570 23.66 30.93 -51.77
CA ASP A 570 22.52 30.26 -52.42
C ASP A 570 22.58 28.75 -52.15
N THR A 571 23.77 28.13 -52.31
CA THR A 571 23.98 26.71 -51.98
C THR A 571 23.73 26.45 -50.51
N ILE A 572 24.25 27.29 -49.59
CA ILE A 572 23.98 27.16 -48.15
C ILE A 572 22.48 27.17 -47.88
N CYS A 573 21.73 28.09 -48.48
CA CYS A 573 20.29 28.18 -48.26
C CYS A 573 19.55 26.93 -48.75
N VAL A 574 19.88 26.43 -49.94
CA VAL A 574 19.25 25.23 -50.52
C VAL A 574 19.58 24.00 -49.68
N THR A 575 20.84 23.79 -49.32
CA THR A 575 21.26 22.64 -48.50
C THR A 575 20.59 22.64 -47.13
N VAL A 576 20.52 23.79 -46.45
CA VAL A 576 19.78 23.91 -45.18
C VAL A 576 18.30 23.61 -45.39
N GLU A 577 17.68 24.11 -46.46
CA GLU A 577 16.28 23.82 -46.75
C GLU A 577 16.03 22.33 -46.96
N ASP A 578 16.89 21.64 -47.71
CA ASP A 578 16.79 20.20 -47.97
C ASP A 578 16.86 19.39 -46.66
N TYR A 579 17.85 19.65 -45.80
CA TYR A 579 17.94 19.01 -44.49
C TYR A 579 16.72 19.29 -43.60
N PHE A 580 16.21 20.52 -43.61
CA PHE A 580 15.06 20.87 -42.79
C PHE A 580 13.75 20.24 -43.28
N ASN A 581 13.69 19.81 -44.55
CA ASN A 581 12.61 18.97 -45.06
C ASN A 581 12.70 17.54 -44.49
N ASP A 582 13.90 16.96 -44.38
CA ASP A 582 14.10 15.66 -43.71
C ASP A 582 13.80 15.75 -42.21
N PHE A 583 14.15 16.88 -41.59
CA PHE A 583 13.84 17.20 -40.20
C PHE A 583 12.36 17.56 -39.96
N ALA A 584 11.52 17.59 -41.00
CA ALA A 584 10.10 17.91 -40.85
C ALA A 584 9.38 16.93 -39.91
N ARG A 585 9.94 15.72 -39.77
CA ARG A 585 9.48 14.62 -38.93
C ARG A 585 9.90 14.77 -37.45
N ILE A 586 10.52 15.88 -37.04
CA ILE A 586 10.76 16.21 -35.62
C ILE A 586 9.53 16.89 -35.00
N LYS A 587 9.18 16.50 -33.77
CA LYS A 587 8.10 17.11 -32.99
C LYS A 587 8.34 18.62 -32.74
N LYS A 588 7.25 19.40 -32.74
CA LYS A 588 7.27 20.88 -32.77
C LYS A 588 8.20 21.56 -31.75
N PRO A 589 8.24 21.18 -30.45
CA PRO A 589 9.07 21.87 -29.47
C PRO A 589 10.57 21.80 -29.79
N CYS A 590 11.04 20.63 -30.22
CA CYS A 590 12.44 20.39 -30.58
C CYS A 590 12.78 21.03 -31.93
N LYS A 591 11.88 20.88 -32.92
CA LYS A 591 12.03 21.51 -34.25
C LYS A 591 12.22 23.02 -34.15
N LYS A 592 11.43 23.67 -33.29
CA LYS A 592 11.51 25.10 -33.01
C LYS A 592 12.90 25.50 -32.49
N LYS A 593 13.35 24.88 -31.39
CA LYS A 593 14.66 25.16 -30.79
C LYS A 593 15.81 24.91 -31.78
N MET A 594 15.72 23.83 -32.56
CA MET A 594 16.72 23.48 -33.56
C MET A 594 16.80 24.50 -34.71
N THR A 595 15.66 25.05 -35.15
CA THR A 595 15.61 26.09 -36.19
C THR A 595 16.33 27.36 -35.74
N VAL A 596 16.09 27.80 -34.50
CA VAL A 596 16.74 28.99 -33.91
C VAL A 596 18.25 28.77 -33.79
N GLU A 597 18.66 27.60 -33.31
CA GLU A 597 20.07 27.26 -33.16
C GLU A 597 20.79 27.18 -34.53
N CYS A 598 20.15 26.60 -35.55
CA CYS A 598 20.69 26.59 -36.91
C CYS A 598 20.87 28.01 -37.46
N HIS A 599 19.85 28.86 -37.32
CA HIS A 599 19.92 30.27 -37.74
C HIS A 599 21.09 30.99 -37.06
N ARG A 600 21.23 30.81 -35.74
CA ARG A 600 22.33 31.37 -34.97
C ARG A 600 23.69 30.89 -35.48
N ARG A 601 23.87 29.59 -35.71
CA ARG A 601 25.14 29.03 -36.20
C ARG A 601 25.49 29.53 -37.60
N VAL A 602 24.54 29.62 -38.53
CA VAL A 602 24.78 30.15 -39.89
C VAL A 602 25.25 31.61 -39.83
N VAL A 603 24.56 32.45 -39.07
CA VAL A 603 24.95 33.86 -38.88
C VAL A 603 26.32 33.96 -38.21
N MET A 604 26.59 33.11 -37.22
CA MET A 604 27.88 33.08 -36.53
C MET A 604 29.03 32.71 -37.46
N GLU A 605 28.88 31.68 -38.30
CA GLU A 605 29.91 31.30 -39.28
C GLU A 605 30.14 32.41 -40.32
N TYR A 606 29.09 33.13 -40.70
CA TYR A 606 29.21 34.32 -41.55
C TYR A 606 30.04 35.42 -40.88
N ILE A 607 29.77 35.74 -39.62
CA ILE A 607 30.54 36.75 -38.86
C ILE A 607 31.97 36.26 -38.62
N LYS A 608 32.19 34.97 -38.32
CA LYS A 608 33.53 34.38 -38.21
C LYS A 608 34.31 34.56 -39.52
N ALA A 609 33.67 34.38 -40.67
CA ALA A 609 34.31 34.65 -41.96
C ALA A 609 34.74 36.12 -42.09
N ILE A 610 33.90 37.08 -41.66
CA ILE A 610 34.25 38.52 -41.63
C ILE A 610 35.44 38.78 -40.70
N MET A 611 35.52 38.10 -39.56
CA MET A 611 36.53 38.39 -38.55
C MET A 611 37.87 37.70 -38.81
N LEU A 612 37.87 36.53 -39.44
CA LEU A 612 39.04 35.66 -39.55
C LEU A 612 39.66 35.63 -40.95
N LYS A 613 38.90 35.90 -42.01
CA LYS A 613 39.41 35.84 -43.39
C LYS A 613 40.18 37.13 -43.73
N ARG A 614 41.29 36.99 -44.45
CA ARG A 614 42.22 38.08 -44.78
C ARG A 614 41.92 38.76 -46.12
N ILE A 615 40.65 38.98 -46.46
CA ILE A 615 40.32 39.86 -47.58
C ILE A 615 40.48 41.31 -47.13
N THR A 616 40.92 42.18 -48.04
CA THR A 616 40.98 43.62 -47.81
C THR A 616 40.39 44.32 -49.01
N PHE A 617 39.38 45.16 -48.79
CA PHE A 617 38.76 45.96 -49.85
C PHE A 617 39.72 47.08 -50.27
N LYS A 618 40.04 47.16 -51.56
CA LYS A 618 41.09 48.06 -52.07
C LYS A 618 40.60 49.48 -52.32
N ASN A 619 39.33 49.64 -52.65
CA ASN A 619 38.76 50.92 -53.05
C ASN A 619 37.30 51.04 -52.57
N ALA A 620 36.73 52.23 -52.70
CA ALA A 620 35.37 52.52 -52.26
C ALA A 620 34.30 51.70 -53.00
N GLU A 621 34.54 51.34 -54.27
CA GLU A 621 33.60 50.56 -55.07
C GLU A 621 33.54 49.10 -54.60
N GLU A 622 34.69 48.47 -54.38
CA GLU A 622 34.77 47.11 -53.82
C GLU A 622 34.11 47.04 -52.43
N ARG A 623 34.26 48.08 -51.59
CA ARG A 623 33.59 48.16 -50.28
C ARG A 623 32.08 48.25 -50.43
N LYS A 624 31.60 49.08 -51.36
CA LYS A 624 30.17 49.25 -51.63
C LYS A 624 29.55 47.94 -52.15
N GLU A 625 30.21 47.29 -53.11
CA GLU A 625 29.79 46.00 -53.66
C GLU A 625 29.75 44.90 -52.57
N GLY A 626 30.78 44.83 -51.73
CA GLY A 626 30.83 43.92 -50.59
C GLY A 626 29.71 44.16 -49.57
N ALA A 627 29.44 45.43 -49.23
CA ALA A 627 28.37 45.80 -48.31
C ALA A 627 26.96 45.52 -48.88
N GLU A 628 26.73 45.82 -50.17
CA GLU A 628 25.47 45.49 -50.84
C GLU A 628 25.26 43.98 -50.93
N ARG A 629 26.34 43.21 -51.12
CA ARG A 629 26.33 41.75 -51.08
C ARG A 629 25.99 41.21 -49.68
N MET A 630 26.66 41.69 -48.62
CA MET A 630 26.33 41.33 -47.23
C MET A 630 24.84 41.57 -46.91
N ASN A 631 24.30 42.71 -47.33
CA ASN A 631 22.89 43.03 -47.13
C ASN A 631 21.94 42.10 -47.91
N ARG A 632 22.30 41.69 -49.13
CA ARG A 632 21.52 40.71 -49.89
C ARG A 632 21.55 39.33 -49.24
N GLU A 633 22.72 38.86 -48.83
CA GLU A 633 22.92 37.56 -48.19
C GLU A 633 22.22 37.50 -46.82
N ALA A 634 22.25 38.59 -46.03
CA ALA A 634 21.47 38.71 -44.79
C ALA A 634 19.96 38.59 -45.03
N LYS A 635 19.43 39.19 -46.09
CA LYS A 635 18.01 39.05 -46.48
C LYS A 635 17.66 37.63 -46.93
N GLN A 636 18.57 36.94 -47.60
CA GLN A 636 18.38 35.52 -47.99
C GLN A 636 18.26 34.62 -46.76
N PHE A 637 19.19 34.73 -45.80
CA PHE A 637 19.10 33.99 -44.54
C PHE A 637 17.82 34.31 -43.78
N ARG A 638 17.46 35.60 -43.68
CA ARG A 638 16.20 36.03 -43.04
C ARG A 638 14.99 35.39 -43.70
N PHE A 639 14.93 35.36 -45.03
CA PHE A 639 13.84 34.74 -45.77
C PHE A 639 13.76 33.22 -45.52
N LEU A 640 14.89 32.51 -45.60
CA LEU A 640 14.98 31.08 -45.35
C LEU A 640 14.50 30.73 -43.94
N PHE A 641 15.08 31.32 -42.91
CA PHE A 641 14.73 30.97 -41.54
C PHE A 641 13.33 31.43 -41.14
N LYS A 642 12.80 32.51 -41.75
CA LYS A 642 11.38 32.88 -41.61
C LYS A 642 10.45 31.82 -42.22
N LYS A 643 10.82 31.25 -43.37
CA LYS A 643 10.09 30.14 -44.01
C LYS A 643 10.15 28.87 -43.14
N LEU A 644 11.33 28.51 -42.65
CA LEU A 644 11.53 27.31 -41.80
C LEU A 644 10.84 27.43 -40.43
N ALA A 645 10.78 28.64 -39.87
CA ALA A 645 10.10 28.94 -38.61
C ALA A 645 8.60 29.20 -38.77
N ALA A 646 8.04 29.15 -39.99
CA ALA A 646 6.61 29.40 -40.22
C ALA A 646 5.74 28.46 -39.36
N GLY A 647 4.87 29.07 -38.53
CA GLY A 647 4.01 28.33 -37.58
C GLY A 647 4.59 28.09 -36.19
N SER A 648 5.80 28.57 -35.88
CA SER A 648 6.45 28.42 -34.56
C SER A 648 6.23 29.59 -33.58
N GLY A 649 5.71 30.73 -34.09
CA GLY A 649 5.34 31.91 -33.29
C GLY A 649 6.51 32.69 -32.69
N GLU A 650 7.76 32.43 -33.10
CA GLU A 650 8.95 33.11 -32.57
C GLU A 650 9.54 34.12 -33.56
N ASP A 651 9.98 35.25 -33.01
CA ASP A 651 10.58 36.34 -33.77
C ASP A 651 12.10 36.13 -33.84
N THR A 652 12.55 35.41 -34.88
CA THR A 652 13.99 35.21 -35.16
C THR A 652 14.57 36.31 -36.05
N GLU A 653 13.81 37.40 -36.29
CA GLU A 653 14.13 38.41 -37.29
C GLU A 653 15.44 39.16 -36.98
N GLY A 654 15.85 39.27 -35.71
CA GLY A 654 16.97 40.11 -35.30
C GLY A 654 18.39 39.54 -35.48
N LEU A 655 18.58 38.24 -35.75
CA LEU A 655 19.93 37.66 -35.85
C LEU A 655 20.70 38.18 -37.08
N CYS A 656 20.01 38.35 -38.20
CA CYS A 656 20.61 38.86 -39.44
C CYS A 656 20.96 40.36 -39.37
N ASP A 657 20.37 41.11 -38.45
CA ASP A 657 20.61 42.56 -38.32
C ASP A 657 22.07 42.88 -38.00
N VAL A 658 22.80 41.95 -37.39
CA VAL A 658 24.24 42.08 -37.11
C VAL A 658 25.05 42.17 -38.41
N ILE A 659 24.69 41.37 -39.42
CA ILE A 659 25.36 41.39 -40.73
C ILE A 659 25.09 42.72 -41.43
N GLU A 660 23.86 43.21 -41.37
CA GLU A 660 23.46 44.50 -41.94
C GLU A 660 24.17 45.68 -41.22
N ALA A 661 24.29 45.63 -39.89
CA ALA A 661 25.01 46.62 -39.12
C ALA A 661 26.51 46.64 -39.45
N ILE A 662 27.13 45.47 -39.65
CA ILE A 662 28.50 45.37 -40.14
C ILE A 662 28.62 45.92 -41.57
N ALA A 663 27.64 45.65 -42.43
CA ALA A 663 27.64 46.14 -43.81
C ALA A 663 27.61 47.68 -43.89
N GLU A 664 26.90 48.37 -42.99
CA GLU A 664 26.92 49.84 -42.92
C GLU A 664 28.33 50.38 -42.57
N VAL A 665 29.12 49.67 -41.75
CA VAL A 665 30.54 50.00 -41.50
C VAL A 665 31.37 49.90 -42.78
N PHE A 666 31.07 49.00 -43.72
CA PHE A 666 31.80 48.92 -44.99
C PHE A 666 31.31 49.94 -46.03
N LYS A 667 30.01 50.21 -46.05
CA LYS A 667 29.34 51.11 -47.00
C LYS A 667 29.68 52.59 -46.78
N LEU A 668 30.02 52.98 -45.54
CA LEU A 668 30.39 54.35 -45.21
C LEU A 668 31.59 54.83 -46.04
N THR A 669 31.39 55.87 -46.84
CA THR A 669 32.43 56.39 -47.77
C THR A 669 33.46 57.28 -47.08
N ASP A 670 33.08 58.01 -46.04
CA ASP A 670 33.94 58.93 -45.30
C ASP A 670 34.58 58.24 -44.08
N PRO A 671 35.92 58.01 -44.08
CA PRO A 671 36.61 57.38 -42.95
C PRO A 671 36.54 58.20 -41.66
N SER A 672 36.31 59.52 -41.71
CA SER A 672 36.25 60.36 -40.50
C SER A 672 35.04 60.06 -39.61
N LEU A 673 33.98 59.49 -40.20
CA LEU A 673 32.74 59.11 -39.51
C LEU A 673 32.74 57.66 -39.00
N LEU A 674 33.81 56.89 -39.22
CA LEU A 674 33.92 55.48 -38.81
C LEU A 674 33.66 55.26 -37.32
N TYR A 675 34.07 56.22 -36.49
CA TYR A 675 33.83 56.17 -35.06
C TYR A 675 32.33 56.06 -34.72
N LEU A 676 31.46 56.77 -35.43
CA LEU A 676 30.02 56.79 -35.17
C LEU A 676 29.36 55.44 -35.50
N GLU A 677 29.71 54.86 -36.64
CA GLU A 677 29.16 53.55 -37.05
C GLU A 677 29.68 52.42 -36.16
N ILE A 678 30.96 52.43 -35.79
CA ILE A 678 31.52 51.44 -34.87
C ILE A 678 30.95 51.61 -33.46
N SER A 679 30.77 52.85 -33.00
CA SER A 679 30.08 53.12 -31.72
C SER A 679 28.64 52.60 -31.73
N THR A 680 27.92 52.78 -32.84
CA THR A 680 26.56 52.24 -33.02
C THR A 680 26.57 50.71 -33.03
N LEU A 681 27.54 50.08 -33.69
CA LEU A 681 27.70 48.63 -33.73
C LEU A 681 27.99 48.06 -32.33
N VAL A 682 28.92 48.66 -31.58
CA VAL A 682 29.25 48.25 -30.19
C VAL A 682 28.07 48.48 -29.25
N SER A 683 27.32 49.58 -29.43
CA SER A 683 26.12 49.83 -28.63
C SER A 683 25.02 48.79 -28.87
N LYS A 684 24.88 48.27 -30.08
CA LYS A 684 23.91 47.21 -30.42
C LYS A 684 24.41 45.81 -30.04
N HIS A 685 25.73 45.60 -30.05
CA HIS A 685 26.40 44.33 -29.78
C HIS A 685 27.54 44.54 -28.77
N PRO A 686 27.22 44.57 -27.47
CA PRO A 686 28.18 44.94 -26.42
C PRO A 686 29.24 43.87 -26.13
N ASP A 687 29.14 42.67 -26.73
CA ASP A 687 30.13 41.59 -26.61
C ASP A 687 31.25 41.66 -27.67
N ILE A 688 31.26 42.70 -28.52
CA ILE A 688 32.35 43.02 -29.43
C ILE A 688 33.59 43.45 -28.62
N ARG A 689 34.75 42.89 -28.97
CA ARG A 689 36.05 43.20 -28.33
C ARG A 689 36.93 44.00 -29.28
N ASP A 690 37.97 44.65 -28.75
CA ASP A 690 38.97 45.42 -29.51
C ASP A 690 39.53 44.64 -30.71
N ASP A 691 39.81 43.35 -30.52
CA ASP A 691 40.32 42.47 -31.58
C ASP A 691 39.34 42.34 -32.75
N HIS A 692 38.03 42.33 -32.48
CA HIS A 692 36.99 42.26 -33.51
C HIS A 692 36.93 43.57 -34.29
N ILE A 693 37.02 44.71 -33.59
CA ILE A 693 37.05 46.04 -34.21
C ILE A 693 38.30 46.18 -35.09
N ALA A 694 39.46 45.72 -34.60
CA ALA A 694 40.71 45.74 -35.34
C ALA A 694 40.66 44.87 -36.60
N ALA A 695 40.06 43.67 -36.53
CA ALA A 695 39.86 42.81 -37.69
C ALA A 695 38.94 43.45 -38.73
N LEU A 696 37.80 44.00 -38.29
CA LEU A 696 36.83 44.68 -39.14
C LEU A 696 37.45 45.87 -39.89
N LEU A 697 38.17 46.74 -39.18
CA LEU A 697 38.87 47.89 -39.75
C LEU A 697 40.02 47.47 -40.68
N THR A 698 40.63 46.31 -40.43
CA THR A 698 41.69 45.76 -41.29
C THR A 698 41.11 45.22 -42.59
N MET A 699 39.96 44.54 -42.54
CA MET A 699 39.24 44.11 -43.73
C MET A 699 38.78 45.29 -44.59
N ARG A 700 38.37 46.41 -43.97
CA ARG A 700 37.89 47.61 -44.67
C ARG A 700 38.97 48.29 -45.55
N GLY A 701 40.23 48.24 -45.14
CA GLY A 701 41.39 48.58 -45.98
C GLY A 701 41.81 50.06 -46.08
N ASP A 702 40.96 51.01 -45.68
CA ASP A 702 41.23 52.46 -45.74
C ASP A 702 41.51 53.12 -44.38
N ALA A 703 41.40 52.38 -43.28
CA ALA A 703 41.69 52.88 -41.94
C ALA A 703 43.20 52.83 -41.63
N SER A 704 43.81 54.00 -41.36
CA SER A 704 45.22 54.08 -40.95
C SER A 704 45.45 53.42 -39.58
N ARG A 705 46.71 53.13 -39.24
CA ARG A 705 47.06 52.55 -37.94
C ARG A 705 46.67 53.48 -36.78
N GLU A 706 46.86 54.79 -36.95
CA GLU A 706 46.51 55.82 -35.97
C GLU A 706 44.99 55.93 -35.81
N MET A 707 44.24 55.85 -36.92
CA MET A 707 42.77 55.88 -36.89
C MET A 707 42.20 54.66 -36.18
N LYS A 708 42.74 53.46 -36.44
CA LYS A 708 42.35 52.23 -35.73
C LYS A 708 42.57 52.34 -34.22
N GLN A 709 43.75 52.82 -33.82
CA GLN A 709 44.09 52.98 -32.41
C GLN A 709 43.19 54.02 -31.72
N THR A 710 42.95 55.16 -32.38
CA THR A 710 42.09 56.23 -31.87
C THR A 710 40.65 55.75 -31.67
N ILE A 711 40.08 55.00 -32.63
CA ILE A 711 38.72 54.47 -32.51
C ILE A 711 38.62 53.51 -31.32
N ILE A 712 39.55 52.56 -31.19
CA ILE A 712 39.56 51.57 -30.11
C ILE A 712 39.69 52.26 -28.74
N GLU A 713 40.66 53.16 -28.56
CA GLU A 713 40.88 53.87 -27.29
C GLU A 713 39.73 54.81 -26.89
N THR A 714 38.97 55.32 -27.86
CA THR A 714 37.84 56.22 -27.61
C THR A 714 36.57 55.45 -27.24
N LEU A 715 36.45 54.18 -27.65
CA LEU A 715 35.32 53.30 -27.32
C LEU A 715 35.46 52.69 -25.91
N ASP A 716 36.68 52.55 -25.40
CA ASP A 716 37.02 51.99 -24.07
C ASP A 716 36.51 52.85 -22.87
N LYS A 717 35.81 53.97 -23.14
CA LYS A 717 35.41 54.98 -22.13
C LYS A 717 33.91 55.04 -21.80
N GLY A 718 33.09 54.09 -22.21
CA GLY A 718 31.64 54.12 -21.94
C GLY A 718 31.09 52.82 -21.34
N PRO A 719 30.43 52.82 -20.17
CA PRO A 719 29.75 51.63 -19.67
C PRO A 719 28.45 51.42 -20.46
N SER A 720 28.39 50.38 -21.28
CA SER A 720 27.15 49.95 -21.94
C SER A 720 26.44 48.95 -21.01
N GLN A 721 25.23 49.27 -20.54
CA GLN A 721 24.37 48.25 -19.93
C GLN A 721 23.79 47.38 -21.04
N PRO A 722 24.10 46.07 -21.11
CA PRO A 722 23.54 45.20 -22.14
C PRO A 722 22.03 45.03 -21.92
N ASN A 723 21.28 45.03 -23.02
CA ASN A 723 19.86 44.67 -23.01
C ASN A 723 19.68 43.26 -22.38
N PRO A 724 18.79 43.06 -21.40
CA PRO A 724 18.60 41.75 -20.75
C PRO A 724 18.20 40.61 -21.70
N ASN A 725 17.69 40.92 -22.90
CA ASN A 725 17.35 39.95 -23.94
C ASN A 725 18.45 39.74 -24.99
N TYR A 726 19.65 40.29 -24.80
CA TYR A 726 20.76 40.15 -25.75
C TYR A 726 21.40 38.76 -25.65
N VAL A 727 21.42 38.03 -26.77
CA VAL A 727 22.16 36.76 -26.90
C VAL A 727 23.54 37.07 -27.50
N PRO A 728 24.66 36.81 -26.78
CA PRO A 728 26.00 37.07 -27.30
C PRO A 728 26.31 36.25 -28.57
N LEU A 729 26.93 36.89 -29.55
CA LEU A 729 27.39 36.28 -30.81
C LEU A 729 28.91 36.39 -30.93
N PHE A 730 29.47 37.57 -30.68
CA PHE A 730 30.90 37.86 -30.79
C PHE A 730 31.71 37.25 -29.65
N LYS A 731 31.11 37.01 -28.48
CA LYS A 731 31.79 36.37 -27.35
C LYS A 731 32.42 35.01 -27.74
N GLU A 732 31.73 34.25 -28.60
CA GLU A 732 32.13 32.92 -29.07
C GLU A 732 33.09 32.95 -30.28
N ILE A 733 33.32 34.13 -30.87
CA ILE A 733 34.24 34.32 -31.99
C ILE A 733 35.60 34.73 -31.43
N ILE A 734 36.65 33.93 -31.64
CA ILE A 734 38.00 34.24 -31.17
C ILE A 734 38.81 34.77 -32.34
N VAL A 735 39.23 36.04 -32.28
CA VAL A 735 40.08 36.66 -33.28
C VAL A 735 41.53 36.68 -32.79
N PRO A 736 42.52 36.21 -33.60
CA PRO A 736 43.92 36.28 -33.22
C PRO A 736 44.36 37.73 -33.00
N THR A 737 44.94 38.02 -31.83
CA THR A 737 45.38 39.37 -31.44
C THR A 737 46.46 39.86 -32.42
N LEU A 738 46.16 40.90 -33.19
CA LEU A 738 47.18 41.64 -33.92
C LEU A 738 47.91 42.49 -32.90
N THR A 739 49.07 42.03 -32.40
CA THR A 739 49.91 42.80 -31.49
C THR A 739 50.29 44.15 -32.11
N VAL A 740 49.56 45.20 -31.76
CA VAL A 740 50.02 46.58 -31.87
C VAL A 740 50.64 46.89 -30.51
N PRO A 741 51.97 47.10 -30.39
CA PRO A 741 52.58 47.42 -29.11
C PRO A 741 51.95 48.70 -28.57
N LYS A 742 51.31 48.63 -27.39
CA LYS A 742 50.90 49.80 -26.64
C LYS A 742 52.18 50.60 -26.32
N LEU A 743 52.37 51.73 -26.98
CA LEU A 743 53.33 52.73 -26.54
C LEU A 743 52.77 53.34 -25.25
N LEU A 744 53.29 52.88 -24.12
CA LEU A 744 53.12 53.51 -22.81
C LEU A 744 53.53 54.99 -22.93
N LYS A 745 52.61 55.89 -22.58
CA LYS A 745 52.96 57.26 -22.18
C LYS A 745 53.21 57.27 -20.68
#